data_AF-A0A444ULD2-F1
#
_entry.id   AF-A0A444ULD2-F1
#
_cell.length_a   1.000
_cell.length_b   1.000
_cell.length_c   1.000
_cell.angle_alpha   90.00
_cell.angle_beta   90.00
_cell.angle_gamma   90.00
#
_symmetry.space_group_name_H-M   'P 1'
#
loop_
_entity.id
_entity.type
_entity.pdbx_description
1 polymer ?
#
loop_
_entity_poly.entity_id
_entity_poly.type
_entity_poly.pdbx_seq_one_letter_code
_entity_poly.pdbx_strand_id
1 'polypeptide(L)'
;MHTLAGVSAPWTRDQWCRMPFKSERKETPQTQEEVGYVKAVLNWMKNSLNPVSAFQPQHSCFRRIRVRIQAAGILEDEGSPAGVLVVVLVLAGATLFLVIWKRDLYQVSYVIRDEVEKYNRNGVNALQLDPTLNRLFTAGRDSIIRIWSVNQHKQDPYIASMEHHTDWVNDIVLCCNGKTLISASSDTTVKVWNAHKGFCMSTLRTHKDYVKALAYAKDKEVVASAGLDRQIFLWDVNTLTALTASNNTVTTSSLSGNKDSIYSLAMNQMGTVIVSGSTEKCLSGSSDGTIRLWSLGQQRCIATYRVHDEGVWALQVNEAFTHVYSGGRDRKIYCTDLRNPDIRVLICEEKASVLKMELDRSADPPPAIWVSTTKSSVNKWSLKGIHNFRASGEYDNDCSAPLTPLCTQPEQVIKGGASIIQCHILNDKRHILTKDTNNNVAYWDVLKACKGEDLGKIEFDEEIKKRFKMVYVPNWFSVDLKTGMLTITLDESDCFAAWVSAKDAGFSSPDGSDPKLNLGGLLLQALLEYWPRTHINQADEEENEINHVNGEQEPRIQKGNGYFQVPPHTPVIFGEAGGRTLFRLLCRDSGGETESMLLNETVPQWVIDITVDKNMPKFNKIPFYLQPHSSSGAKTLKKDRLSASDMLQVRKVMEHVYEKIINLDNESQITSASNNEKPGEQEKEEDIAVLAEEKIELLCQDQVLDPNMDLRTVKHFIWKSGGDLTLHYRQKST
;
A
#
# COMPACT_ATOMS: atom_id res chain seq x y z
N MET A 1 19.03 12.67 -39.00
CA MET A 1 20.01 12.07 -39.93
C MET A 1 21.17 11.49 -39.14
N HIS A 2 21.12 10.21 -38.81
CA HIS A 2 22.24 9.26 -38.95
C HIS A 2 21.63 7.87 -38.86
N THR A 3 21.86 7.12 -39.92
CA THR A 3 21.23 5.86 -40.31
C THR A 3 22.00 4.69 -39.71
N LEU A 4 21.32 3.71 -39.14
CA LEU A 4 21.81 2.32 -39.10
C LEU A 4 20.81 1.46 -39.87
N ALA A 5 21.31 0.92 -40.97
CA ALA A 5 20.61 0.13 -41.96
C ALA A 5 21.01 -1.35 -41.85
N GLY A 6 20.10 -2.24 -42.22
CA GLY A 6 20.31 -3.68 -42.44
C GLY A 6 20.06 -4.53 -41.19
N VAL A 7 19.21 -5.56 -41.17
CA VAL A 7 18.82 -6.49 -42.23
C VAL A 7 17.36 -6.90 -42.02
N SER A 8 16.52 -6.67 -43.04
CA SER A 8 15.22 -7.30 -43.19
C SER A 8 15.37 -8.58 -44.02
N ALA A 9 14.97 -9.72 -43.47
CA ALA A 9 14.61 -10.90 -44.24
C ALA A 9 13.48 -11.65 -43.49
N PRO A 10 12.33 -11.91 -44.12
CA PRO A 10 11.34 -12.80 -43.55
C PRO A 10 11.86 -14.25 -43.63
N TRP A 11 11.86 -14.94 -42.49
CA TRP A 11 12.20 -16.36 -42.43
C TRP A 11 11.12 -17.17 -43.16
N THR A 12 11.52 -18.03 -44.10
CA THR A 12 10.59 -18.94 -44.78
C THR A 12 10.22 -20.12 -43.88
N ARG A 13 9.02 -20.67 -44.11
CA ARG A 13 8.36 -21.74 -43.34
C ARG A 13 9.25 -22.98 -43.07
N ASP A 14 10.29 -23.21 -43.87
CA ASP A 14 11.18 -24.37 -43.74
C ASP A 14 12.30 -24.20 -42.70
N GLN A 15 12.58 -22.97 -42.23
CA GLN A 15 13.64 -22.76 -41.23
C GLN A 15 13.19 -23.07 -39.79
N TRP A 16 11.89 -23.14 -39.51
CA TRP A 16 11.37 -23.54 -38.19
C TRP A 16 11.37 -25.05 -37.96
N CYS A 17 11.39 -25.86 -39.03
CA CYS A 17 11.28 -27.33 -38.94
C CYS A 17 12.58 -28.04 -38.51
N ARG A 18 13.67 -27.32 -38.25
CA ARG A 18 14.99 -27.93 -37.92
C ARG A 18 15.59 -27.52 -36.57
N MET A 19 14.83 -26.89 -35.67
CA MET A 19 15.28 -26.75 -34.28
C MET A 19 14.99 -28.01 -33.47
N PRO A 20 15.98 -28.63 -32.81
CA PRO A 20 15.73 -29.78 -31.96
C PRO A 20 15.03 -29.32 -30.68
N PHE A 21 13.72 -29.57 -30.57
CA PHE A 21 13.02 -29.45 -29.29
C PHE A 21 13.53 -30.54 -28.35
N LYS A 22 14.41 -30.18 -27.41
CA LYS A 22 14.55 -30.95 -26.17
C LYS A 22 13.33 -30.65 -25.32
N SER A 23 12.49 -31.65 -25.09
CA SER A 23 11.40 -31.54 -24.12
C SER A 23 11.98 -31.52 -22.71
N GLU A 24 12.16 -30.34 -22.13
CA GLU A 24 12.41 -30.21 -20.69
C GLU A 24 11.17 -29.64 -20.00
N ARG A 25 10.64 -30.48 -19.11
CA ARG A 25 9.65 -30.28 -18.04
C ARG A 25 8.34 -29.54 -18.35
N LYS A 26 7.24 -30.31 -18.21
CA LYS A 26 5.92 -29.79 -17.86
C LYS A 26 6.01 -29.11 -16.49
N GLU A 27 5.99 -27.78 -16.45
CA GLU A 27 5.68 -27.07 -15.22
C GLU A 27 4.16 -27.01 -15.03
N THR A 28 3.73 -27.27 -13.80
CA THR A 28 2.33 -27.09 -13.38
C THR A 28 2.21 -25.69 -12.78
N PRO A 29 1.12 -24.94 -13.04
CA PRO A 29 0.97 -23.57 -12.54
C PRO A 29 1.10 -23.53 -11.01
N GLN A 30 1.99 -22.66 -10.50
CA GLN A 30 2.43 -22.66 -9.10
C GLN A 30 1.63 -21.71 -8.20
N THR A 31 0.75 -20.86 -8.76
CA THR A 31 -0.08 -19.92 -7.99
C THR A 31 -1.58 -20.08 -8.27
N GLN A 32 -2.43 -19.80 -7.25
CA GLN A 32 -3.90 -19.84 -7.42
C GLN A 32 -4.41 -18.77 -8.40
N GLU A 33 -3.70 -17.64 -8.54
CA GLU A 33 -4.04 -16.57 -9.48
C GLU A 33 -3.81 -16.98 -10.95
N GLU A 34 -2.71 -17.66 -11.27
CA GLU A 34 -2.46 -18.20 -12.61
C GLU A 34 -3.55 -19.19 -13.05
N VAL A 35 -3.99 -20.06 -12.13
CA VAL A 35 -5.08 -21.00 -12.38
C VAL A 35 -6.42 -20.25 -12.57
N GLY A 36 -6.64 -19.16 -11.82
CA GLY A 36 -7.82 -18.30 -11.95
C GLY A 36 -7.88 -17.58 -13.29
N TYR A 37 -6.76 -17.02 -13.75
CA TYR A 37 -6.65 -16.29 -15.01
C TYR A 37 -6.86 -17.22 -16.21
N VAL A 38 -6.22 -18.40 -16.20
CA VAL A 38 -6.41 -19.42 -17.24
C VAL A 38 -7.86 -19.93 -17.26
N LYS A 39 -8.51 -20.11 -16.10
CA LYS A 39 -9.94 -20.46 -16.03
C LYS A 39 -10.86 -19.36 -16.55
N ALA A 40 -10.57 -18.09 -16.26
CA ALA A 40 -11.35 -16.95 -16.74
C ALA A 40 -11.28 -16.80 -18.26
N VAL A 41 -10.08 -16.92 -18.85
CA VAL A 41 -9.87 -16.92 -20.30
C VAL A 41 -10.57 -18.12 -20.97
N LEU A 42 -10.49 -19.30 -20.36
CA LEU A 42 -11.19 -20.49 -20.85
C LEU A 42 -12.72 -20.37 -20.78
N ASN A 43 -13.25 -19.74 -19.73
CA ASN A 43 -14.69 -19.49 -19.59
C ASN A 43 -15.18 -18.41 -20.57
N TRP A 44 -14.40 -17.35 -20.78
CA TRP A 44 -14.69 -16.35 -21.80
C TRP A 44 -14.74 -16.99 -23.19
N MET A 45 -13.73 -17.79 -23.56
CA MET A 45 -13.73 -18.51 -24.85
C MET A 45 -14.92 -19.48 -25.01
N LYS A 46 -15.31 -20.19 -23.94
CA LYS A 46 -16.50 -21.07 -23.98
C LYS A 46 -17.81 -20.30 -24.17
N ASN A 47 -17.91 -19.09 -23.63
CA ASN A 47 -19.13 -18.28 -23.71
C ASN A 47 -19.20 -17.45 -25.01
N SER A 48 -18.06 -17.04 -25.56
CA SER A 48 -17.98 -16.27 -26.81
C SER A 48 -18.07 -17.14 -28.07
N LEU A 49 -17.81 -18.45 -27.95
CA LEU A 49 -17.90 -19.42 -29.06
C LEU A 49 -19.11 -20.34 -28.88
N ASN A 50 -20.32 -19.80 -29.01
CA ASN A 50 -21.53 -20.56 -29.35
C ASN A 50 -22.31 -19.83 -30.47
N PRO A 51 -22.99 -20.56 -31.36
CA PRO A 51 -22.96 -20.27 -32.79
C PRO A 51 -23.95 -19.19 -33.21
N VAL A 52 -23.48 -18.28 -34.07
CA VAL A 52 -24.34 -17.38 -34.85
C VAL A 52 -25.26 -18.23 -35.74
N SER A 53 -26.55 -18.14 -35.46
CA SER A 53 -27.64 -18.70 -36.25
C SER A 53 -27.90 -17.82 -37.48
N ALA A 54 -27.58 -18.32 -38.68
CA ALA A 54 -28.30 -18.05 -39.93
C ALA A 54 -27.54 -18.72 -41.08
N PHE A 55 -27.99 -19.89 -41.55
CA PHE A 55 -27.95 -20.31 -42.97
C PHE A 55 -28.69 -21.65 -43.11
N GLN A 56 -29.59 -21.74 -44.09
CA GLN A 56 -30.44 -22.90 -44.38
C GLN A 56 -29.63 -24.14 -44.83
N PRO A 57 -30.17 -25.37 -44.64
CA PRO A 57 -29.40 -26.60 -44.77
C PRO A 57 -29.46 -27.16 -46.18
N GLN A 58 -28.30 -27.39 -46.80
CA GLN A 58 -28.15 -28.46 -47.80
C GLN A 58 -26.83 -29.19 -47.58
N HIS A 59 -26.93 -30.51 -47.43
CA HIS A 59 -25.88 -31.52 -47.36
C HIS A 59 -25.01 -31.61 -46.07
N SER A 60 -25.51 -32.48 -45.17
CA SER A 60 -24.80 -33.48 -44.35
C SER A 60 -23.26 -33.39 -44.20
N CYS A 61 -22.78 -32.94 -43.03
CA CYS A 61 -21.79 -33.63 -42.17
C CYS A 61 -21.38 -32.74 -40.96
N PHE A 62 -22.19 -32.69 -39.90
CA PHE A 62 -21.73 -32.12 -38.62
C PHE A 62 -21.01 -33.18 -37.79
N ARG A 63 -19.68 -33.20 -37.83
CA ARG A 63 -18.87 -33.84 -36.78
C ARG A 63 -18.76 -32.87 -35.60
N ARG A 64 -19.20 -33.31 -34.41
CA ARG A 64 -18.89 -32.66 -33.12
C ARG A 64 -17.37 -32.41 -33.04
N ILE A 65 -16.94 -31.14 -33.11
CA ILE A 65 -15.55 -30.76 -32.86
C ILE A 65 -15.32 -30.90 -31.35
N ARG A 66 -14.67 -31.98 -30.93
CA ARG A 66 -14.10 -32.09 -29.58
C ARG A 66 -12.85 -31.21 -29.53
N VAL A 67 -12.94 -30.07 -28.84
CA VAL A 67 -11.79 -29.24 -28.50
C VAL A 67 -10.90 -30.01 -27.52
N ARG A 68 -9.67 -30.32 -27.93
CA ARG A 68 -8.66 -30.98 -27.10
C ARG A 68 -7.49 -30.00 -26.94
N ILE A 69 -7.41 -29.34 -25.78
CA ILE A 69 -6.30 -28.42 -25.44
C ILE A 69 -5.10 -29.29 -25.08
N GLN A 70 -4.00 -29.21 -25.85
CA GLN A 70 -2.92 -30.20 -25.75
C GLN A 70 -1.66 -29.72 -25.00
N ALA A 71 -1.47 -28.42 -24.76
CA ALA A 71 -0.50 -27.88 -23.81
C ALA A 71 -0.68 -26.36 -23.69
N ALA A 72 -0.48 -25.79 -22.49
CA ALA A 72 -0.17 -24.38 -22.30
C ALA A 72 1.24 -24.34 -21.70
N GLY A 73 2.15 -23.60 -22.32
CA GLY A 73 3.51 -23.37 -21.81
C GLY A 73 3.69 -21.89 -21.53
N ILE A 74 4.39 -21.55 -20.45
CA ILE A 74 4.76 -20.17 -20.09
C ILE A 74 6.18 -19.94 -20.62
N LEU A 75 6.39 -18.87 -21.37
CA LEU A 75 7.70 -18.36 -21.73
C LEU A 75 7.83 -17.01 -21.03
N GLU A 76 8.52 -16.96 -19.89
CA GLU A 76 8.95 -15.68 -19.30
C GLU A 76 10.26 -15.26 -19.97
N ASP A 77 10.29 -14.07 -20.56
CA ASP A 77 11.51 -13.44 -21.07
C ASP A 77 12.15 -12.64 -19.93
N GLU A 78 13.31 -13.07 -19.43
CA GLU A 78 14.01 -12.43 -18.31
C GLU A 78 14.63 -11.05 -18.63
N GLY A 79 14.36 -10.48 -19.81
CA GLY A 79 14.92 -9.20 -20.27
C GLY A 79 13.92 -8.10 -20.67
N SER A 80 12.60 -8.32 -20.58
CA SER A 80 11.58 -7.34 -20.99
C SER A 80 10.91 -6.68 -19.77
N PRO A 81 10.75 -5.34 -19.73
CA PRO A 81 10.06 -4.63 -18.65
C PRO A 81 8.54 -4.87 -18.61
N ALA A 82 8.01 -5.70 -19.50
CA ALA A 82 6.66 -6.24 -19.44
C ALA A 82 6.74 -7.77 -19.58
N GLY A 83 6.31 -8.50 -18.57
CA GLY A 83 6.20 -9.96 -18.66
C GLY A 83 5.23 -10.35 -19.76
N VAL A 84 5.69 -11.02 -20.81
CA VAL A 84 4.82 -11.46 -21.91
C VAL A 84 4.37 -12.90 -21.62
N LEU A 85 3.09 -13.10 -21.33
CA LEU A 85 2.51 -14.43 -21.20
C LEU A 85 2.00 -14.90 -22.57
N VAL A 86 2.78 -15.72 -23.28
CA VAL A 86 2.34 -16.31 -24.55
C VAL A 86 1.60 -17.63 -24.30
N VAL A 87 0.29 -17.64 -24.50
CA VAL A 87 -0.52 -18.87 -24.46
C VAL A 87 -0.68 -19.43 -25.87
N VAL A 88 -0.09 -20.59 -26.14
CA VAL A 88 -0.24 -21.29 -27.42
C VAL A 88 -1.44 -22.24 -27.36
N LEU A 89 -2.45 -22.00 -28.18
CA LEU A 89 -3.63 -22.85 -28.31
C LEU A 89 -3.58 -23.57 -29.66
N VAL A 90 -3.41 -24.90 -29.64
CA VAL A 90 -3.48 -25.73 -30.85
C VAL A 90 -4.89 -26.30 -30.97
N LEU A 91 -5.63 -25.89 -32.01
CA LEU A 91 -6.98 -26.37 -32.32
C LEU A 91 -6.99 -26.99 -33.72
N ALA A 92 -7.15 -28.32 -33.79
CA ALA A 92 -7.50 -29.07 -35.00
C ALA A 92 -6.76 -28.64 -36.29
N GLY A 93 -5.43 -28.45 -36.21
CA GLY A 93 -4.58 -28.10 -37.35
C GLY A 93 -4.26 -26.61 -37.50
N ALA A 94 -4.80 -25.74 -36.64
CA ALA A 94 -4.40 -24.34 -36.52
C ALA A 94 -3.73 -24.07 -35.17
N THR A 95 -2.58 -23.41 -35.19
CA THR A 95 -1.89 -22.90 -34.00
C THR A 95 -2.27 -21.44 -33.81
N LEU A 96 -2.98 -21.14 -32.71
CA LEU A 96 -3.31 -19.78 -32.30
C LEU A 96 -2.29 -19.34 -31.24
N PHE A 97 -1.60 -18.24 -31.48
CA PHE A 97 -0.74 -17.60 -30.50
C PHE A 97 -1.54 -16.49 -29.81
N LEU A 98 -1.81 -16.64 -28.52
CA LEU A 98 -2.44 -15.61 -27.70
C LEU A 98 -1.32 -14.95 -26.87
N VAL A 99 -0.95 -13.72 -27.22
CA VAL A 99 0.02 -12.94 -26.46
C VAL A 99 -0.74 -12.13 -25.41
N ILE A 100 -0.67 -12.55 -24.14
CA ILE A 100 -1.23 -11.83 -23.00
C ILE A 100 -0.09 -10.99 -22.42
N TRP A 101 -0.25 -9.68 -22.44
CA TRP A 101 0.68 -8.78 -21.77
C TRP A 101 0.37 -8.80 -20.27
N LYS A 102 1.34 -9.17 -19.43
CA LYS A 102 1.28 -8.88 -18.00
C LYS A 102 1.53 -7.38 -17.88
N ARG A 103 0.46 -6.64 -17.62
CA ARG A 103 0.54 -5.22 -17.35
C ARG A 103 0.97 -5.07 -15.89
N ASP A 104 2.19 -4.61 -15.66
CA ASP A 104 2.62 -4.29 -14.29
C ASP A 104 1.76 -3.14 -13.78
N LEU A 105 0.97 -3.43 -12.74
CA LEU A 105 0.08 -2.46 -12.12
C LEU A 105 0.91 -1.64 -11.13
N TYR A 106 1.28 -0.44 -11.57
CA TYR A 106 2.01 0.53 -10.77
C TYR A 106 1.06 1.42 -9.98
N GLN A 107 1.39 1.64 -8.72
CA GLN A 107 0.62 2.43 -7.77
C GLN A 107 1.44 3.59 -7.23
N VAL A 108 0.76 4.68 -6.88
CA VAL A 108 1.34 5.83 -6.20
C VAL A 108 0.78 5.87 -4.79
N SER A 109 1.66 5.84 -3.79
CA SER A 109 1.27 5.96 -2.38
C SER A 109 1.92 7.17 -1.73
N TYR A 110 1.27 7.73 -0.72
CA TYR A 110 1.87 8.76 0.14
C TYR A 110 1.43 8.59 1.59
N VAL A 111 2.20 9.17 2.51
CA VAL A 111 1.97 9.02 3.96
C VAL A 111 1.62 10.37 4.58
N ILE A 112 0.48 10.45 5.25
CA ILE A 112 0.08 11.63 6.04
C ILE A 112 0.72 11.53 7.43
N ARG A 113 1.71 12.38 7.69
CA ARG A 113 2.52 12.38 8.91
C ARG A 113 3.16 13.73 9.19
N ASP A 114 3.74 13.88 10.38
CA ASP A 114 4.62 15.01 10.68
C ASP A 114 5.99 14.81 10.01
N GLU A 115 6.74 15.90 9.84
CA GLU A 115 8.07 15.85 9.22
C GLU A 115 9.00 14.91 9.99
N VAL A 116 9.02 15.03 11.32
CA VAL A 116 9.85 14.19 12.19
C VAL A 116 8.97 13.34 13.10
N GLU A 117 8.85 12.05 12.78
CA GLU A 117 8.19 11.06 13.63
C GLU A 117 9.17 10.51 14.67
N LYS A 118 9.40 11.31 15.71
CA LYS A 118 10.43 11.07 16.73
C LYS A 118 10.30 9.72 17.44
N TYR A 119 9.08 9.29 17.74
CA TYR A 119 8.80 8.05 18.45
C TYR A 119 8.23 7.00 17.51
N ASN A 120 8.44 5.71 17.83
CA ASN A 120 7.83 4.63 17.06
C ASN A 120 6.32 4.80 17.02
N ARG A 121 5.72 4.76 15.83
CA ARG A 121 4.27 4.87 15.61
C ARG A 121 3.58 3.51 15.56
N ASN A 122 4.32 2.42 15.67
CA ASN A 122 3.82 1.05 15.80
C ASN A 122 4.84 0.20 16.59
N GLY A 123 4.56 -1.09 16.78
CA GLY A 123 5.43 -2.03 17.50
C GLY A 123 6.84 -2.13 16.94
N VAL A 124 7.78 -2.63 17.75
CA VAL A 124 9.21 -2.72 17.38
C VAL A 124 9.60 -4.20 17.19
N ASN A 125 9.99 -4.56 15.97
CA ASN A 125 10.26 -5.95 15.59
C ASN A 125 11.67 -6.44 15.99
N ALA A 126 12.67 -5.56 16.00
CA ALA A 126 14.04 -5.93 16.29
C ALA A 126 14.83 -4.80 16.98
N LEU A 127 15.88 -5.22 17.68
CA LEU A 127 16.75 -4.37 18.49
C LEU A 127 18.21 -4.73 18.19
N GLN A 128 19.09 -3.73 18.19
CA GLN A 128 20.55 -3.91 18.18
C GLN A 128 21.18 -2.89 19.14
N LEU A 129 22.13 -3.33 19.96
CA LEU A 129 22.85 -2.49 20.91
C LEU A 129 24.29 -2.29 20.44
N ASP A 130 24.71 -1.03 20.32
CA ASP A 130 26.10 -0.65 20.19
C ASP A 130 26.65 -0.32 21.59
N PRO A 131 27.49 -1.20 22.17
CA PRO A 131 28.07 -0.97 23.49
C PRO A 131 29.18 0.08 23.48
N THR A 132 29.76 0.39 22.31
CA THR A 132 30.87 1.36 22.22
C THR A 132 30.37 2.80 22.27
N LEU A 133 29.24 3.08 21.63
CA LEU A 133 28.63 4.40 21.59
C LEU A 133 27.44 4.54 22.56
N ASN A 134 27.09 3.48 23.29
CA ASN A 134 25.87 3.40 24.10
C ASN A 134 24.63 3.82 23.29
N ARG A 135 24.45 3.16 22.13
CA ARG A 135 23.33 3.41 21.22
C ARG A 135 22.46 2.17 21.05
N LEU A 136 21.15 2.35 21.13
CA LEU A 136 20.18 1.33 20.78
C LEU A 136 19.55 1.67 19.43
N PHE A 137 19.46 0.70 18.55
CA PHE A 137 18.72 0.78 17.30
C PHE A 137 17.40 0.02 17.44
N THR A 138 16.30 0.65 17.03
CA THR A 138 14.97 0.02 17.02
C THR A 138 14.44 -0.07 15.60
N ALA A 139 14.06 -1.27 15.16
CA ALA A 139 13.40 -1.51 13.88
C ALA A 139 11.88 -1.47 14.04
N GLY A 140 11.26 -0.38 13.62
CA GLY A 140 9.82 -0.16 13.77
C GLY A 140 8.98 -0.86 12.70
N ARG A 141 7.79 -1.32 13.10
CA ARG A 141 6.70 -1.66 12.17
C ARG A 141 6.14 -0.43 11.45
N ASP A 142 6.52 0.77 11.87
CA ASP A 142 6.20 2.03 11.21
C ASP A 142 7.14 2.37 10.04
N SER A 143 7.91 1.39 9.56
CA SER A 143 8.90 1.46 8.48
C SER A 143 10.18 2.26 8.78
N ILE A 144 10.34 2.74 10.01
CA ILE A 144 11.46 3.62 10.40
C ILE A 144 12.40 2.89 11.36
N ILE A 145 13.71 3.02 11.12
CA ILE A 145 14.73 2.63 12.09
C ILE A 145 15.13 3.87 12.90
N ARG A 146 15.17 3.76 14.23
CA ARG A 146 15.54 4.90 15.10
C ARG A 146 16.77 4.58 15.94
N ILE A 147 17.55 5.63 16.20
CA ILE A 147 18.77 5.58 17.02
C ILE A 147 18.50 6.30 18.34
N TRP A 148 18.81 5.62 19.44
CA TRP A 148 18.59 6.10 20.81
C TRP A 148 19.87 6.05 21.61
N SER A 149 20.09 7.02 22.49
CA SER A 149 21.12 6.95 23.52
C SER A 149 20.60 6.16 24.73
N VAL A 150 21.37 5.19 25.21
CA VAL A 150 21.03 4.41 26.41
C VAL A 150 21.64 4.97 27.71
N ASN A 151 22.25 6.15 27.64
CA ASN A 151 22.79 6.82 28.82
C ASN A 151 21.64 7.37 29.68
N GLN A 152 21.47 6.84 30.89
CA GLN A 152 20.34 7.15 31.79
C GLN A 152 20.25 8.63 32.20
N HIS A 153 21.34 9.39 32.10
CA HIS A 153 21.36 10.81 32.46
C HIS A 153 20.75 11.74 31.39
N LYS A 154 20.47 11.24 30.18
CA LYS A 154 19.82 12.04 29.13
C LYS A 154 18.30 12.05 29.31
N GLN A 155 17.73 13.24 29.42
CA GLN A 155 16.28 13.43 29.48
C GLN A 155 15.58 13.02 28.17
N ASP A 156 16.24 13.28 27.03
CA ASP A 156 15.77 12.89 25.70
C ASP A 156 16.73 11.88 25.07
N PRO A 157 16.32 10.60 24.94
CA PRO A 157 17.19 9.57 24.39
C PRO A 157 17.26 9.61 22.86
N TYR A 158 16.39 10.34 22.15
CA TYR A 158 16.36 10.32 20.69
C TYR A 158 17.62 10.93 20.06
N ILE A 159 18.14 10.30 19.00
CA ILE A 159 19.28 10.81 18.23
C ILE A 159 18.87 11.10 16.78
N ALA A 160 18.34 10.09 16.06
CA ALA A 160 18.01 10.22 14.65
C ALA A 160 16.99 9.15 14.19
N SER A 161 16.36 9.42 13.04
CA SER A 161 15.52 8.49 12.27
C SER A 161 16.19 8.16 10.94
N MET A 162 16.17 6.89 10.57
CA MET A 162 16.72 6.35 9.33
C MET A 162 15.53 5.86 8.48
N GLU A 163 15.15 6.68 7.49
CA GLU A 163 13.92 6.49 6.73
C GLU A 163 14.19 6.14 5.27
N HIS A 164 13.75 4.96 4.86
CA HIS A 164 13.78 4.55 3.44
C HIS A 164 12.85 3.37 3.16
N HIS A 165 12.67 2.47 4.12
CA HIS A 165 11.70 1.39 4.00
C HIS A 165 10.26 1.93 3.94
N THR A 166 9.39 1.21 3.23
CA THR A 166 7.98 1.58 3.00
C THR A 166 7.00 0.64 3.69
N ASP A 167 7.52 -0.40 4.34
CA ASP A 167 6.76 -1.36 5.14
C ASP A 167 7.57 -1.76 6.39
N TRP A 168 7.05 -2.70 7.17
CA TRP A 168 7.65 -3.13 8.44
C TRP A 168 9.11 -3.52 8.28
N VAL A 169 9.98 -2.91 9.08
CA VAL A 169 11.35 -3.40 9.25
C VAL A 169 11.30 -4.61 10.18
N ASN A 170 11.53 -5.80 9.64
CA ASN A 170 11.37 -7.07 10.34
C ASN A 170 12.60 -7.42 11.19
N ASP A 171 13.80 -7.12 10.71
CA ASP A 171 15.05 -7.42 11.43
C ASP A 171 16.16 -6.43 11.09
N ILE A 172 17.12 -6.28 12.01
CA ILE A 172 18.30 -5.43 11.83
C ILE A 172 19.54 -6.10 12.42
N VAL A 173 20.69 -5.90 11.78
CA VAL A 173 22.00 -6.37 12.22
C VAL A 173 22.97 -5.19 12.26
N LEU A 174 23.67 -5.01 13.37
CA LEU A 174 24.76 -4.07 13.50
C LEU A 174 26.10 -4.80 13.29
N CYS A 175 26.91 -4.33 12.34
CA CYS A 175 28.14 -4.99 11.88
C CYS A 175 29.29 -3.98 11.74
N CYS A 176 30.51 -4.49 11.45
CA CYS A 176 31.72 -3.69 11.28
C CYS A 176 32.01 -2.75 12.47
N ASN A 177 31.88 -3.27 13.70
CA ASN A 177 32.05 -2.51 14.95
C ASN A 177 31.14 -1.27 15.05
N GLY A 178 29.87 -1.40 14.68
CA GLY A 178 28.88 -0.32 14.84
C GLY A 178 28.81 0.66 13.67
N LYS A 179 29.69 0.54 12.67
CA LYS A 179 29.73 1.46 11.52
C LYS A 179 28.60 1.22 10.52
N THR A 180 28.21 -0.04 10.35
CA THR A 180 27.26 -0.47 9.31
C THR A 180 26.07 -1.14 9.96
N LEU A 181 24.87 -0.83 9.45
CA LEU A 181 23.65 -1.53 9.81
C LEU A 181 23.04 -2.14 8.54
N ILE A 182 22.53 -3.36 8.65
CA ILE A 182 21.76 -4.03 7.60
C ILE A 182 20.35 -4.26 8.12
N SER A 183 19.35 -4.00 7.28
CA SER A 183 17.93 -4.16 7.62
C SER A 183 17.20 -5.01 6.61
N ALA A 184 16.20 -5.75 7.08
CA ALA A 184 15.28 -6.57 6.30
C ALA A 184 13.85 -6.08 6.49
N SER A 185 13.07 -5.98 5.41
CA SER A 185 11.74 -5.38 5.43
C SER A 185 10.68 -6.19 4.69
N SER A 186 9.42 -5.95 5.04
CA SER A 186 8.25 -6.45 4.31
C SER A 186 8.06 -5.73 2.96
N ASP A 187 8.81 -4.67 2.66
CA ASP A 187 8.85 -4.06 1.32
C ASP A 187 9.70 -4.85 0.30
N THR A 188 10.01 -6.11 0.64
CA THR A 188 10.83 -7.09 -0.10
C THR A 188 12.32 -6.72 -0.25
N THR A 189 12.78 -5.64 0.38
CA THR A 189 14.18 -5.19 0.26
C THR A 189 15.03 -5.48 1.48
N VAL A 190 16.32 -5.64 1.24
CA VAL A 190 17.38 -5.53 2.25
C VAL A 190 18.12 -4.22 2.02
N LYS A 191 18.35 -3.42 3.06
CA LYS A 191 19.06 -2.14 2.94
C LYS A 191 20.33 -2.13 3.77
N VAL A 192 21.34 -1.45 3.23
CA VAL A 192 22.65 -1.24 3.84
C VAL A 192 22.74 0.21 4.26
N TRP A 193 23.16 0.46 5.50
CA TRP A 193 23.13 1.79 6.10
C TRP A 193 24.47 2.15 6.71
N ASN A 194 24.80 3.44 6.64
CA ASN A 194 25.80 4.01 7.53
C ASN A 194 25.16 4.27 8.89
N ALA A 195 25.47 3.45 9.90
CA ALA A 195 24.81 3.51 11.21
C ALA A 195 25.24 4.74 12.04
N HIS A 196 26.43 5.30 11.78
CA HIS A 196 26.90 6.49 12.47
C HIS A 196 26.23 7.77 11.97
N LYS A 197 26.09 7.89 10.63
CA LYS A 197 25.51 9.07 9.97
C LYS A 197 24.00 8.95 9.74
N GLY A 198 23.43 7.75 9.78
CA GLY A 198 21.99 7.52 9.73
C GLY A 198 21.36 7.60 8.33
N PHE A 199 22.07 7.23 7.27
CA PHE A 199 21.52 7.22 5.91
C PHE A 199 21.69 5.87 5.20
N CYS A 200 20.81 5.59 4.24
CA CYS A 200 20.83 4.38 3.42
C CYS A 200 21.89 4.52 2.32
N MET A 201 22.78 3.53 2.21
CA MET A 201 23.83 3.48 1.19
C MET A 201 23.41 2.67 -0.04
N SER A 202 22.70 1.56 0.16
CA SER A 202 22.33 0.64 -0.94
C SER A 202 21.06 -0.12 -0.63
N THR A 203 20.33 -0.51 -1.69
CA THR A 203 19.11 -1.33 -1.60
C THR A 203 19.30 -2.59 -2.44
N LEU A 204 19.23 -3.75 -1.79
CA LEU A 204 19.28 -5.06 -2.43
C LEU A 204 17.85 -5.55 -2.69
N ARG A 205 17.54 -5.86 -3.95
CA ARG A 205 16.18 -6.19 -4.44
C ARG A 205 16.06 -7.64 -4.95
N THR A 206 16.77 -8.56 -4.31
CA THR A 206 16.86 -9.96 -4.75
C THR A 206 15.74 -10.84 -4.20
N HIS A 207 15.19 -10.48 -3.04
CA HIS A 207 14.04 -11.18 -2.47
C HIS A 207 12.76 -10.84 -3.25
N LYS A 208 11.86 -11.82 -3.38
CA LYS A 208 10.59 -11.69 -4.12
C LYS A 208 9.37 -11.53 -3.23
N ASP A 209 9.55 -11.62 -1.92
CA ASP A 209 8.51 -11.53 -0.89
C ASP A 209 9.15 -10.98 0.41
N TYR A 210 8.37 -10.85 1.49
CA TYR A 210 8.79 -10.19 2.72
C TYR A 210 10.05 -10.82 3.30
N VAL A 211 11.07 -9.98 3.56
CA VAL A 211 12.31 -10.43 4.20
C VAL A 211 12.09 -10.41 5.70
N LYS A 212 12.11 -11.58 6.34
CA LYS A 212 11.65 -11.76 7.72
C LYS A 212 12.77 -11.80 8.74
N ALA A 213 13.96 -12.27 8.36
CA ALA A 213 15.05 -12.51 9.30
C ALA A 213 16.41 -12.21 8.69
N LEU A 214 17.31 -11.75 9.54
CA LEU A 214 18.73 -11.62 9.25
C LEU A 214 19.54 -12.50 10.19
N ALA A 215 20.72 -12.89 9.74
CA ALA A 215 21.72 -13.52 10.58
C ALA A 215 23.09 -12.92 10.30
N TYR A 216 24.00 -13.00 11.28
CA TYR A 216 25.30 -12.34 11.22
C TYR A 216 26.42 -13.23 11.73
N ALA A 217 27.51 -13.27 10.97
CA ALA A 217 28.75 -13.94 11.30
C ALA A 217 29.86 -12.88 11.48
N LYS A 218 30.12 -12.53 12.74
CA LYS A 218 31.00 -11.41 13.11
C LYS A 218 32.43 -11.57 12.61
N ASP A 219 33.04 -12.75 12.75
CA ASP A 219 34.48 -12.92 12.44
C ASP A 219 34.79 -12.81 10.94
N LYS A 220 33.79 -13.07 10.10
CA LYS A 220 33.90 -12.98 8.63
C LYS A 220 33.20 -11.76 8.04
N GLU A 221 32.48 -10.99 8.87
CA GLU A 221 31.62 -9.89 8.41
C GLU A 221 30.66 -10.33 7.29
N VAL A 222 29.98 -11.46 7.50
CA VAL A 222 28.99 -12.01 6.55
C VAL A 222 27.59 -11.92 7.16
N VAL A 223 26.63 -11.47 6.36
CA VAL A 223 25.20 -11.42 6.71
C VAL A 223 24.40 -12.33 5.79
N ALA A 224 23.37 -12.97 6.34
CA ALA A 224 22.42 -13.75 5.58
C ALA A 224 21.02 -13.15 5.72
N SER A 225 20.24 -13.14 4.65
CA SER A 225 18.85 -12.68 4.65
C SER A 225 17.90 -13.77 4.16
N ALA A 226 16.75 -13.87 4.81
CA ALA A 226 15.74 -14.89 4.49
C ALA A 226 14.31 -14.36 4.69
N GLY A 227 13.36 -14.92 3.94
CA GLY A 227 11.99 -14.43 3.95
C GLY A 227 10.92 -15.44 3.52
N LEU A 228 9.76 -14.89 3.17
CA LEU A 228 8.60 -15.67 2.74
C LEU A 228 8.79 -16.30 1.36
N ASP A 229 9.72 -15.77 0.57
CA ASP A 229 10.13 -16.29 -0.74
C ASP A 229 10.92 -17.60 -0.66
N ARG A 230 11.18 -18.09 0.57
CA ARG A 230 11.86 -19.36 0.86
C ARG A 230 13.34 -19.39 0.44
N GLN A 231 13.87 -18.25 0.02
CA GLN A 231 15.26 -18.10 -0.38
C GLN A 231 16.09 -17.58 0.78
N ILE A 232 17.36 -17.97 0.78
CA ILE A 232 18.37 -17.40 1.68
C ILE A 232 19.48 -16.85 0.80
N PHE A 233 19.85 -15.58 1.00
CA PHE A 233 21.00 -14.96 0.34
C PHE A 233 22.11 -14.67 1.34
N LEU A 234 23.35 -14.84 0.91
CA LEU A 234 24.55 -14.51 1.67
C LEU A 234 25.24 -13.28 1.10
N TRP A 235 25.68 -12.42 2.00
CA TRP A 235 26.24 -11.12 1.68
C TRP A 235 27.52 -10.90 2.48
N ASP A 236 28.63 -10.62 1.79
CA ASP A 236 29.82 -10.05 2.42
C ASP A 236 29.60 -8.56 2.65
N VAL A 237 29.61 -8.16 3.92
CA VAL A 237 29.33 -6.77 4.32
C VAL A 237 30.39 -5.83 3.75
N ASN A 238 31.65 -6.26 3.64
CA ASN A 238 32.71 -5.40 3.12
C ASN A 238 32.47 -5.05 1.64
N THR A 239 32.10 -6.06 0.84
CA THR A 239 31.69 -5.88 -0.55
C THR A 239 30.48 -4.94 -0.66
N LEU A 240 29.46 -5.10 0.19
CA LEU A 240 28.29 -4.22 0.21
C LEU A 240 28.66 -2.75 0.53
N THR A 241 29.55 -2.54 1.50
CA THR A 241 29.96 -1.18 1.89
C THR A 241 30.86 -0.49 0.87
N ALA A 242 31.46 -1.25 -0.06
CA ALA A 242 32.30 -0.75 -1.13
C ALA A 242 31.52 -0.42 -2.42
N LEU A 243 30.19 -0.63 -2.45
CA LEU A 243 29.36 -0.30 -3.59
C LEU A 243 29.33 1.22 -3.84
N THR A 244 29.48 1.60 -5.10
CA THR A 244 29.43 2.99 -5.58
C THR A 244 28.63 3.05 -6.88
N ALA A 245 28.39 4.26 -7.40
CA ALA A 245 27.74 4.43 -8.70
C ALA A 245 28.51 3.72 -9.85
N SER A 246 29.85 3.63 -9.75
CA SER A 246 30.69 2.95 -10.75
C SER A 246 30.90 1.45 -10.48
N ASN A 247 30.70 1.00 -9.23
CA ASN A 247 30.76 -0.41 -8.84
C ASN A 247 29.44 -0.79 -8.16
N ASN A 248 28.40 -1.02 -8.97
CA ASN A 248 27.02 -1.26 -8.51
C ASN A 248 26.56 -2.71 -8.65
N THR A 249 27.47 -3.62 -9.01
CA THR A 249 27.14 -5.05 -9.15
C THR A 249 27.49 -5.82 -7.88
N VAL A 250 26.59 -6.68 -7.44
CA VAL A 250 26.83 -7.59 -6.31
C VAL A 250 26.61 -9.02 -6.78
N THR A 251 27.53 -9.92 -6.43
CA THR A 251 27.36 -11.35 -6.69
C THR A 251 26.49 -11.96 -5.60
N THR A 252 25.40 -12.61 -5.99
CA THR A 252 24.49 -13.26 -5.06
C THR A 252 24.87 -14.71 -4.87
N SER A 253 25.13 -15.12 -3.63
CA SER A 253 25.15 -16.55 -3.26
C SER A 253 23.82 -16.89 -2.62
N SER A 254 23.06 -17.82 -3.21
CA SER A 254 21.79 -18.27 -2.67
C SER A 254 21.85 -19.72 -2.20
N LEU A 255 21.10 -20.02 -1.14
CA LEU A 255 20.89 -21.38 -0.64
C LEU A 255 19.44 -21.76 -0.93
N SER A 256 19.25 -22.90 -1.60
CA SER A 256 17.94 -23.47 -1.91
C SER A 256 17.71 -24.77 -1.13
N GLY A 257 16.45 -25.12 -0.89
CA GLY A 257 16.06 -26.35 -0.19
C GLY A 257 14.91 -26.19 0.81
N ASN A 258 14.58 -24.96 1.22
CA ASN A 258 13.43 -24.69 2.08
C ASN A 258 12.13 -24.92 1.32
N LYS A 259 11.24 -25.75 1.88
CA LYS A 259 9.94 -26.08 1.28
C LYS A 259 8.85 -25.08 1.66
N ASP A 260 9.08 -24.29 2.69
CA ASP A 260 8.12 -23.35 3.27
C ASP A 260 8.79 -22.01 3.61
N SER A 261 7.98 -21.01 3.95
CA SER A 261 8.40 -19.66 4.29
C SER A 261 9.29 -19.61 5.55
N ILE A 262 10.30 -18.74 5.53
CA ILE A 262 11.32 -18.67 6.57
C ILE A 262 11.03 -17.49 7.50
N TYR A 263 10.95 -17.76 8.80
CA TYR A 263 10.61 -16.76 9.82
C TYR A 263 11.76 -16.42 10.77
N SER A 264 12.80 -17.26 10.82
CA SER A 264 13.98 -17.04 11.67
C SER A 264 15.23 -17.56 11.00
N LEU A 265 16.36 -16.92 11.27
CA LEU A 265 17.66 -17.26 10.72
C LEU A 265 18.73 -17.02 11.79
N ALA A 266 19.79 -17.82 11.78
CA ALA A 266 20.94 -17.63 12.65
C ALA A 266 22.24 -17.96 11.91
N MET A 267 23.37 -17.47 12.42
CA MET A 267 24.70 -17.82 11.94
C MET A 267 25.64 -17.89 13.13
N ASN A 268 26.72 -18.67 12.98
CA ASN A 268 27.80 -18.67 13.94
C ASN A 268 28.84 -17.59 13.60
N GLN A 269 29.74 -17.32 14.55
CA GLN A 269 30.80 -16.32 14.34
C GLN A 269 31.70 -16.65 13.14
N MET A 270 31.95 -17.95 12.89
CA MET A 270 32.78 -18.44 11.78
C MET A 270 32.09 -18.47 10.39
N GLY A 271 30.84 -18.02 10.25
CA GLY A 271 30.15 -17.92 8.95
C GLY A 271 29.67 -19.23 8.32
N THR A 272 29.52 -20.28 9.10
CA THR A 272 28.72 -21.46 8.70
C THR A 272 27.24 -21.13 8.92
N VAL A 273 26.46 -21.10 7.83
CA VAL A 273 25.03 -20.79 7.87
C VAL A 273 24.29 -21.96 8.48
N ILE A 274 23.57 -21.71 9.57
CA ILE A 274 22.78 -22.75 10.23
C ILE A 274 21.44 -22.11 10.57
N VAL A 275 20.34 -22.67 10.06
CA VAL A 275 19.03 -22.42 10.66
C VAL A 275 19.16 -22.96 12.10
N SER A 276 19.47 -22.06 13.04
CA SER A 276 19.81 -22.25 14.47
C SER A 276 21.20 -22.86 14.84
N GLY A 277 22.16 -22.00 15.26
CA GLY A 277 23.27 -22.15 16.28
C GLY A 277 24.41 -23.21 16.18
N SER A 278 25.67 -22.85 16.51
CA SER A 278 26.97 -23.56 16.26
C SER A 278 27.49 -24.59 17.32
N THR A 279 28.74 -25.05 17.31
CA THR A 279 29.39 -26.09 16.49
C THR A 279 29.00 -27.51 16.93
N GLU A 280 28.18 -27.62 17.98
CA GLU A 280 27.63 -28.89 18.45
C GLU A 280 26.19 -28.77 18.95
N LYS A 281 25.73 -27.60 19.42
CA LYS A 281 24.42 -27.42 20.06
C LYS A 281 23.69 -26.13 19.63
N CYS A 282 22.36 -26.19 19.54
CA CYS A 282 21.53 -25.12 18.99
C CYS A 282 20.25 -24.90 19.83
N LEU A 283 19.74 -23.66 19.94
CA LEU A 283 18.45 -23.37 20.58
C LEU A 283 17.42 -22.86 19.56
N SER A 284 16.20 -23.39 19.63
CA SER A 284 15.05 -22.92 18.85
C SER A 284 13.85 -22.64 19.73
N GLY A 285 13.22 -21.47 19.58
CA GLY A 285 11.92 -21.14 20.15
C GLY A 285 10.83 -21.36 19.10
N SER A 286 9.67 -21.84 19.52
CA SER A 286 8.61 -22.23 18.60
C SER A 286 7.24 -21.72 19.06
N SER A 287 6.35 -21.52 18.08
CA SER A 287 4.94 -21.19 18.30
C SER A 287 4.16 -22.28 19.05
N ASP A 288 4.72 -23.49 19.18
CA ASP A 288 4.18 -24.57 20.03
C ASP A 288 4.43 -24.37 21.55
N GLY A 289 5.05 -23.24 21.92
CA GLY A 289 5.37 -22.90 23.32
C GLY A 289 6.64 -23.58 23.85
N THR A 290 7.35 -24.33 23.01
CA THR A 290 8.57 -25.03 23.42
C THR A 290 9.85 -24.29 23.06
N ILE A 291 10.86 -24.47 23.90
CA ILE A 291 12.25 -24.16 23.58
C ILE A 291 12.98 -25.48 23.44
N ARG A 292 13.68 -25.70 22.33
CA ARG A 292 14.40 -26.95 22.07
C ARG A 292 15.89 -26.71 21.96
N LEU A 293 16.65 -27.56 22.64
CA LEU A 293 18.10 -27.64 22.54
C LEU A 293 18.44 -28.81 21.62
N TRP A 294 19.12 -28.54 20.52
CA TRP A 294 19.54 -29.50 19.51
C TRP A 294 21.02 -29.80 19.67
N SER A 295 21.46 -31.01 19.29
CA SER A 295 22.84 -31.29 18.95
C SER A 295 22.95 -31.44 17.45
N LEU A 296 23.82 -30.64 16.82
CA LEU A 296 24.10 -30.74 15.40
C LEU A 296 24.99 -31.95 15.08
N GLY A 297 25.98 -32.26 15.94
CA GLY A 297 26.81 -33.44 15.78
C GLY A 297 26.00 -34.74 15.83
N GLN A 298 25.01 -34.80 16.73
CA GLN A 298 24.10 -35.95 16.84
C GLN A 298 22.84 -35.82 15.95
N GLN A 299 22.67 -34.70 15.25
CA GLN A 299 21.52 -34.37 14.41
C GLN A 299 20.16 -34.63 15.08
N ARG A 300 20.03 -34.32 16.38
CA ARG A 300 18.80 -34.58 17.15
C ARG A 300 18.53 -33.53 18.23
N CYS A 301 17.28 -33.46 18.67
CA CYS A 301 16.92 -32.73 19.89
C CYS A 301 17.49 -33.45 21.12
N ILE A 302 18.17 -32.70 22.00
CA ILE A 302 18.73 -33.19 23.27
C ILE A 302 17.79 -32.86 24.44
N ALA A 303 17.16 -31.68 24.41
CA ALA A 303 16.27 -31.24 25.49
C ALA A 303 15.11 -30.38 24.96
N THR A 304 13.99 -30.40 25.68
CA THR A 304 12.80 -29.58 25.36
C THR A 304 12.28 -28.96 26.66
N TYR A 305 12.24 -27.64 26.69
CA TYR A 305 11.82 -26.84 27.84
C TYR A 305 10.42 -26.28 27.58
N ARG A 306 9.53 -26.39 28.56
CA ARG A 306 8.14 -25.90 28.53
C ARG A 306 7.93 -24.90 29.66
N VAL A 307 8.39 -23.68 29.43
CA VAL A 307 8.31 -22.59 30.41
C VAL A 307 7.23 -21.56 30.05
N HIS A 308 6.74 -21.56 28.82
CA HIS A 308 5.72 -20.65 28.30
C HIS A 308 4.39 -21.35 28.07
N ASP A 309 3.30 -20.61 28.26
CA ASP A 309 1.92 -21.08 28.05
C ASP A 309 1.49 -20.90 26.58
N GLU A 310 2.15 -20.00 25.86
CA GLU A 310 1.90 -19.68 24.45
C GLU A 310 3.22 -19.66 23.64
N GLY A 311 3.14 -19.33 22.35
CA GLY A 311 4.29 -19.36 21.43
C GLY A 311 5.47 -18.49 21.86
N VAL A 312 6.67 -19.04 21.75
CA VAL A 312 7.96 -18.37 22.04
C VAL A 312 8.50 -17.73 20.76
N TRP A 313 8.76 -16.42 20.80
CA TRP A 313 9.13 -15.65 19.61
C TRP A 313 10.52 -15.02 19.70
N ALA A 314 11.02 -14.79 20.91
CA ALA A 314 12.32 -14.18 21.15
C ALA A 314 13.15 -15.06 22.08
N LEU A 315 14.42 -15.24 21.73
CA LEU A 315 15.42 -15.92 22.55
C LEU A 315 16.71 -15.09 22.59
N GLN A 316 17.35 -15.09 23.76
CA GLN A 316 18.71 -14.61 23.97
C GLN A 316 19.47 -15.61 24.85
N VAL A 317 20.79 -15.58 24.79
CA VAL A 317 21.66 -16.46 25.56
C VAL A 317 22.88 -15.71 26.09
N ASN A 318 23.34 -16.09 27.28
CA ASN A 318 24.61 -15.59 27.82
C ASN A 318 25.81 -16.17 27.06
N GLU A 319 26.99 -15.59 27.27
CA GLU A 319 28.21 -15.98 26.53
C GLU A 319 28.60 -17.45 26.78
N ALA A 320 28.42 -17.95 28.01
CA ALA A 320 28.71 -19.33 28.35
C ALA A 320 27.73 -20.37 27.77
N PHE A 321 26.65 -19.95 27.09
CA PHE A 321 25.61 -20.82 26.57
C PHE A 321 24.99 -21.75 27.64
N THR A 322 24.76 -21.21 28.84
CA THR A 322 24.22 -21.96 29.99
C THR A 322 22.84 -21.46 30.41
N HIS A 323 22.51 -20.21 30.11
CA HIS A 323 21.24 -19.59 30.49
C HIS A 323 20.55 -19.05 29.26
N VAL A 324 19.29 -19.47 29.07
CA VAL A 324 18.43 -18.96 28.01
C VAL A 324 17.44 -17.96 28.57
N TYR A 325 17.32 -16.84 27.88
CA TYR A 325 16.31 -15.81 28.13
C TYR A 325 15.24 -15.96 27.06
N SER A 326 13.98 -16.12 27.46
CA SER A 326 12.88 -16.41 26.54
C SER A 326 11.66 -15.52 26.79
N GLY A 327 11.00 -15.14 25.70
CA GLY A 327 9.79 -14.32 25.71
C GLY A 327 8.96 -14.55 24.45
N GLY A 328 7.66 -14.32 24.55
CA GLY A 328 6.77 -14.48 23.41
C GLY A 328 5.37 -13.94 23.63
N ARG A 329 4.39 -14.68 23.11
CA ARG A 329 2.99 -14.26 23.05
C ARG A 329 2.35 -14.06 24.42
N ASP A 330 2.73 -14.89 25.38
CA ASP A 330 2.27 -14.89 26.78
C ASP A 330 2.80 -13.71 27.63
N ARG A 331 3.66 -12.86 27.06
CA ARG A 331 4.21 -11.63 27.65
C ARG A 331 5.18 -11.84 28.82
N LYS A 332 5.32 -13.06 29.32
CA LYS A 332 6.23 -13.40 30.41
C LYS A 332 7.65 -13.52 29.85
N ILE A 333 8.64 -13.11 30.64
CA ILE A 333 10.05 -13.23 30.29
C ILE A 333 10.76 -14.06 31.34
N TYR A 334 11.37 -15.16 30.93
CA TYR A 334 12.07 -16.08 31.82
C TYR A 334 13.57 -16.12 31.56
N CYS A 335 14.34 -16.36 32.61
CA CYS A 335 15.71 -16.87 32.53
C CYS A 335 15.70 -18.32 33.02
N THR A 336 16.13 -19.26 32.17
CA THR A 336 16.13 -20.70 32.47
C THR A 336 17.56 -21.27 32.36
N ASP A 337 18.00 -22.04 33.36
CA ASP A 337 19.28 -22.76 33.28
C ASP A 337 19.11 -24.00 32.37
N LEU A 338 19.92 -24.09 31.32
CA LEU A 338 19.85 -25.19 30.35
C LEU A 338 20.32 -26.54 30.93
N ARG A 339 21.02 -26.53 32.07
CA ARG A 339 21.49 -27.75 32.74
C ARG A 339 20.47 -28.27 33.74
N ASN A 340 19.69 -27.37 34.33
CA ASN A 340 18.62 -27.72 35.27
C ASN A 340 17.39 -26.81 35.01
N PRO A 341 16.39 -27.29 34.25
CA PRO A 341 15.28 -26.47 33.81
C PRO A 341 14.28 -26.10 34.92
N ASP A 342 14.33 -26.79 36.06
CA ASP A 342 13.54 -26.42 37.24
C ASP A 342 14.02 -25.09 37.85
N ILE A 343 15.28 -24.72 37.59
CA ILE A 343 15.83 -23.42 37.94
C ILE A 343 15.42 -22.41 36.86
N ARG A 344 14.27 -21.79 37.07
CA ARG A 344 13.76 -20.69 36.24
C ARG A 344 13.41 -19.48 37.09
N VAL A 345 13.71 -18.29 36.57
CA VAL A 345 13.37 -17.01 37.19
C VAL A 345 12.43 -16.27 36.24
N LEU A 346 11.26 -15.87 36.74
CA LEU A 346 10.40 -14.91 36.05
C LEU A 346 11.02 -13.52 36.19
N ILE A 347 11.54 -12.95 35.11
CA ILE A 347 12.16 -11.63 35.13
C ILE A 347 11.08 -10.57 35.28
N CYS A 348 10.09 -10.59 34.38
CA CYS A 348 8.97 -9.66 34.37
C CYS A 348 7.82 -10.21 33.52
N GLU A 349 6.67 -9.53 33.61
CA GLU A 349 5.56 -9.68 32.68
C GLU A 349 5.35 -8.35 31.94
N GLU A 350 5.49 -8.38 30.61
CA GLU A 350 5.34 -7.20 29.76
C GLU A 350 3.88 -6.82 29.53
N LYS A 351 3.65 -5.56 29.14
CA LYS A 351 2.30 -5.05 28.86
C LYS A 351 1.72 -5.54 27.52
N ALA A 352 2.52 -6.23 26.71
CA ALA A 352 2.18 -6.72 25.38
C ALA A 352 3.10 -7.87 24.98
N SER A 353 2.73 -8.62 23.94
CA SER A 353 3.51 -9.76 23.48
C SER A 353 4.92 -9.36 23.04
N VAL A 354 5.90 -10.12 23.50
CA VAL A 354 7.33 -9.88 23.25
C VAL A 354 7.69 -10.30 21.84
N LEU A 355 8.34 -9.42 21.08
CA LEU A 355 8.75 -9.67 19.70
C LEU A 355 10.25 -9.96 19.59
N LYS A 356 11.09 -9.19 20.30
CA LYS A 356 12.54 -9.37 20.33
C LYS A 356 13.09 -8.92 21.68
N MET A 357 14.27 -9.44 22.00
CA MET A 357 15.03 -9.04 23.17
C MET A 357 16.49 -8.88 22.79
N GLU A 358 17.20 -7.96 23.45
CA GLU A 358 18.63 -7.72 23.26
C GLU A 358 19.31 -7.56 24.62
N LEU A 359 20.27 -8.44 24.93
CA LEU A 359 20.99 -8.39 26.21
C LEU A 359 21.98 -7.23 26.23
N ASP A 360 22.08 -6.56 27.37
CA ASP A 360 23.22 -5.71 27.67
C ASP A 360 24.42 -6.61 27.97
N ARG A 361 25.44 -6.60 27.11
CA ARG A 361 26.62 -7.49 27.19
C ARG A 361 27.84 -6.78 27.77
N SER A 362 27.63 -5.70 28.52
CA SER A 362 28.73 -4.93 29.15
C SER A 362 29.39 -5.63 30.35
N ALA A 363 28.76 -6.67 30.92
CA ALA A 363 29.31 -7.48 32.00
C ALA A 363 28.80 -8.93 31.92
N ASP A 364 29.47 -9.85 32.61
CA ASP A 364 29.02 -11.24 32.85
C ASP A 364 28.88 -11.46 34.37
N PRO A 365 27.69 -11.77 34.90
CA PRO A 365 26.40 -11.95 34.20
C PRO A 365 25.88 -10.66 33.54
N PRO A 366 25.03 -10.76 32.49
CA PRO A 366 24.48 -9.59 31.81
C PRO A 366 23.67 -8.72 32.79
N PRO A 367 23.91 -7.41 32.87
CA PRO A 367 23.28 -6.55 33.88
C PRO A 367 21.82 -6.22 33.58
N ALA A 368 21.40 -6.28 32.32
CA ALA A 368 20.06 -5.88 31.88
C ALA A 368 19.67 -6.52 30.54
N ILE A 369 18.37 -6.42 30.21
CA ILE A 369 17.82 -6.86 28.93
C ILE A 369 16.88 -5.78 28.36
N TRP A 370 17.07 -5.43 27.09
CA TRP A 370 16.16 -4.60 26.33
C TRP A 370 15.07 -5.45 25.68
N VAL A 371 13.83 -4.99 25.71
CA VAL A 371 12.66 -5.75 25.27
C VAL A 371 11.82 -4.90 24.33
N SER A 372 11.50 -5.47 23.16
CA SER A 372 10.54 -4.90 22.22
C SER A 372 9.27 -5.73 22.17
N THR A 373 8.14 -5.06 21.96
CA THR A 373 6.80 -5.68 21.98
C THR A 373 5.97 -5.20 20.81
N THR A 374 4.71 -5.65 20.72
CA THR A 374 3.74 -5.09 19.78
C THR A 374 3.35 -3.64 20.08
N LYS A 375 3.71 -3.09 21.26
CA LYS A 375 3.59 -1.66 21.56
C LYS A 375 4.80 -0.89 21.05
N SER A 376 4.62 0.41 20.83
CA SER A 376 5.67 1.32 20.34
C SER A 376 6.74 1.68 21.36
N SER A 377 6.48 1.51 22.65
CA SER A 377 7.46 1.71 23.72
C SER A 377 8.46 0.56 23.81
N VAL A 378 9.71 0.87 24.16
CA VAL A 378 10.79 -0.12 24.35
C VAL A 378 11.31 0.01 25.77
N ASN A 379 11.42 -1.12 26.48
CA ASN A 379 11.76 -1.15 27.90
C ASN A 379 13.12 -1.82 28.14
N LYS A 380 13.87 -1.33 29.13
CA LYS A 380 15.05 -1.98 29.69
C LYS A 380 14.69 -2.56 31.06
N TRP A 381 14.96 -3.83 31.27
CA TRP A 381 14.73 -4.53 32.54
C TRP A 381 16.05 -4.91 33.19
N SER A 382 16.18 -4.66 34.49
CA SER A 382 17.38 -4.99 35.25
C SER A 382 17.44 -6.50 35.51
N LEU A 383 18.64 -7.09 35.40
CA LEU A 383 18.90 -8.49 35.74
C LEU A 383 19.72 -8.63 37.02
N LYS A 384 19.98 -7.51 37.71
CA LYS A 384 20.66 -7.49 39.01
C LYS A 384 19.87 -8.31 40.02
N GLY A 385 20.55 -9.22 40.72
CA GLY A 385 19.92 -10.07 41.74
C GLY A 385 19.42 -11.44 41.26
N ILE A 386 19.59 -11.80 39.99
CA ILE A 386 19.28 -13.17 39.48
C ILE A 386 19.93 -14.27 40.33
N HIS A 387 21.14 -14.05 40.84
CA HIS A 387 21.84 -15.02 41.68
C HIS A 387 21.31 -15.10 43.12
N ASN A 388 20.65 -14.05 43.63
CA ASN A 388 20.12 -14.06 45.00
C ASN A 388 18.87 -14.95 45.11
N PHE A 389 18.08 -15.06 44.04
CA PHE A 389 16.93 -15.96 43.96
C PHE A 389 17.33 -17.44 43.98
N ARG A 390 18.60 -17.76 43.66
CA ARG A 390 19.15 -19.13 43.79
C ARG A 390 19.41 -19.53 45.24
N ALA A 391 19.60 -18.57 46.15
CA ALA A 391 20.04 -18.82 47.51
C ALA A 391 18.88 -18.89 48.53
N SER A 392 17.71 -18.35 48.20
CA SER A 392 16.53 -18.34 49.08
C SER A 392 15.61 -19.55 48.90
N GLY A 393 16.05 -20.59 48.19
CA GLY A 393 15.27 -21.81 47.96
C GLY A 393 15.13 -22.63 49.25
N GLU A 394 14.08 -22.33 50.02
CA GLU A 394 13.35 -23.38 50.73
C GLU A 394 13.03 -24.47 49.70
N TYR A 395 13.43 -25.70 49.99
CA TYR A 395 13.17 -26.90 49.18
C TYR A 395 11.68 -27.29 49.22
N ASP A 396 10.76 -26.32 49.18
CA ASP A 396 9.34 -26.61 49.08
C ASP A 396 8.96 -26.77 47.61
N ASN A 397 8.90 -28.05 47.28
CA ASN A 397 8.59 -28.70 46.01
C ASN A 397 7.13 -28.46 45.55
N ASP A 398 6.58 -27.27 45.77
CA ASP A 398 5.24 -26.94 45.34
C ASP A 398 5.30 -26.17 44.01
N CYS A 399 5.37 -26.93 42.91
CA CYS A 399 5.26 -26.43 41.52
C CYS A 399 3.93 -25.70 41.22
N SER A 400 3.10 -25.46 42.23
CA SER A 400 1.79 -24.82 42.18
C SER A 400 1.80 -23.34 42.61
N ALA A 401 2.86 -22.86 43.26
CA ALA A 401 2.95 -21.47 43.70
C ALA A 401 3.33 -20.52 42.54
N PRO A 402 2.61 -19.39 42.34
CA PRO A 402 2.92 -18.45 41.27
C PRO A 402 4.28 -17.78 41.51
N LEU A 403 5.18 -17.88 40.54
CA LEU A 403 6.49 -17.24 40.57
C LEU A 403 6.33 -15.71 40.68
N THR A 404 6.96 -15.11 41.69
CA THR A 404 7.02 -13.65 41.80
C THR A 404 8.04 -13.07 40.81
N PRO A 405 7.71 -12.01 40.06
CA PRO A 405 8.63 -11.42 39.10
C PRO A 405 9.81 -10.73 39.80
N LEU A 406 11.00 -10.84 39.21
CA LEU A 406 12.22 -10.15 39.66
C LEU A 406 12.05 -8.62 39.59
N CYS A 407 11.38 -8.13 38.55
CA CYS A 407 11.13 -6.71 38.33
C CYS A 407 9.66 -6.45 38.05
N THR A 408 9.08 -5.46 38.74
CA THR A 408 7.71 -4.99 38.50
C THR A 408 7.64 -3.72 37.65
N GLN A 409 8.76 -3.00 37.53
CA GLN A 409 8.88 -1.80 36.70
C GLN A 409 10.21 -1.83 35.92
N PRO A 410 10.22 -1.27 34.69
CA PRO A 410 11.44 -1.19 33.88
C PRO A 410 12.43 -0.18 34.46
N GLU A 411 13.73 -0.46 34.31
CA GLU A 411 14.83 0.42 34.70
C GLU A 411 14.90 1.67 33.81
N GLN A 412 14.57 1.51 32.52
CA GLN A 412 14.52 2.61 31.54
C GLN A 412 13.40 2.37 30.53
N VAL A 413 12.75 3.45 30.08
CA VAL A 413 11.68 3.41 29.08
C VAL A 413 11.96 4.39 27.96
N ILE A 414 12.01 3.88 26.72
CA ILE A 414 11.92 4.68 25.50
C ILE A 414 10.44 4.83 25.18
N LYS A 415 9.97 6.08 25.14
CA LYS A 415 8.55 6.41 24.87
C LYS A 415 8.17 6.01 23.45
N GLY A 416 6.93 5.53 23.30
CA GLY A 416 6.30 5.25 22.00
C GLY A 416 5.25 6.30 21.64
N GLY A 417 5.02 6.49 20.34
CA GLY A 417 3.91 7.26 19.80
C GLY A 417 2.64 6.40 19.66
N ALA A 418 1.51 7.06 19.37
CA ALA A 418 0.24 6.38 19.18
C ALA A 418 0.09 5.85 17.75
N SER A 419 -0.41 4.63 17.61
CA SER A 419 -0.73 4.03 16.31
C SER A 419 -2.18 4.31 15.95
N ILE A 420 -2.45 4.66 14.70
CA ILE A 420 -3.83 4.68 14.18
C ILE A 420 -4.29 3.23 14.01
N ILE A 421 -5.42 2.88 14.62
CA ILE A 421 -5.96 1.50 14.66
C ILE A 421 -7.33 1.37 14.00
N GLN A 422 -8.07 2.48 13.85
CA GLN A 422 -9.33 2.53 13.11
C GLN A 422 -9.35 3.75 12.19
N CYS A 423 -9.99 3.59 11.04
CA CYS A 423 -10.14 4.60 10.01
C CYS A 423 -11.53 4.48 9.38
N HIS A 424 -12.19 5.61 9.17
CA HIS A 424 -13.47 5.70 8.47
C HIS A 424 -13.40 6.79 7.40
N ILE A 425 -13.62 6.42 6.15
CA ILE A 425 -13.65 7.35 5.01
C ILE A 425 -15.07 7.91 4.88
N LEU A 426 -15.21 9.24 4.97
CA LEU A 426 -16.51 9.88 4.85
C LEU A 426 -17.08 9.79 3.42
N ASN A 427 -18.37 10.11 3.31
CA ASN A 427 -19.12 9.98 2.05
C ASN A 427 -18.62 10.89 0.93
N ASP A 428 -17.98 12.01 1.28
CA ASP A 428 -17.36 12.93 0.33
C ASP A 428 -16.08 12.40 -0.31
N LYS A 429 -15.56 11.24 0.17
CA LYS A 429 -14.30 10.64 -0.27
C LYS A 429 -13.16 11.65 -0.28
N ARG A 430 -13.11 12.52 0.71
CA ARG A 430 -12.01 13.46 0.92
C ARG A 430 -11.56 13.46 2.36
N HIS A 431 -12.51 13.34 3.28
CA HIS A 431 -12.19 13.42 4.69
C HIS A 431 -12.20 12.05 5.35
N ILE A 432 -11.28 11.87 6.30
CA ILE A 432 -11.14 10.65 7.09
C ILE A 432 -11.29 10.99 8.57
N LEU A 433 -11.94 10.10 9.31
CA LEU A 433 -11.90 10.07 10.77
C LEU A 433 -11.05 8.88 11.22
N THR A 434 -10.15 9.08 12.19
CA THR A 434 -9.34 8.00 12.74
C THR A 434 -9.45 7.90 14.25
N LYS A 435 -9.14 6.71 14.78
CA LYS A 435 -8.95 6.46 16.22
C LYS A 435 -7.59 5.83 16.46
N ASP A 436 -6.85 6.36 17.44
CA ASP A 436 -5.51 5.86 17.79
C ASP A 436 -5.51 4.91 19.02
N THR A 437 -4.34 4.34 19.33
CA THR A 437 -4.15 3.45 20.51
C THR A 437 -4.37 4.14 21.86
N ASN A 438 -4.41 5.47 21.90
CA ASN A 438 -4.74 6.27 23.09
C ASN A 438 -6.23 6.61 23.17
N ASN A 439 -7.03 6.11 22.22
CA ASN A 439 -8.45 6.43 22.01
C ASN A 439 -8.72 7.89 21.63
N ASN A 440 -7.73 8.61 21.10
CA ASN A 440 -7.98 9.92 20.52
C ASN A 440 -8.55 9.77 19.12
N VAL A 441 -9.55 10.59 18.81
CA VAL A 441 -10.17 10.71 17.51
C VAL A 441 -9.64 11.96 16.82
N ALA A 442 -9.32 11.85 15.53
CA ALA A 442 -8.83 12.95 14.72
C ALA A 442 -9.49 12.97 13.34
N TYR A 443 -9.63 14.16 12.78
CA TYR A 443 -10.20 14.43 11.46
C TYR A 443 -9.11 14.88 10.49
N TRP A 444 -9.14 14.34 9.28
CA TRP A 444 -8.06 14.48 8.29
C TRP A 444 -8.62 14.87 6.92
N ASP A 445 -7.86 15.65 6.16
CA ASP A 445 -8.12 15.94 4.74
C ASP A 445 -7.12 15.15 3.89
N VAL A 446 -7.63 14.14 3.18
CA VAL A 446 -6.84 13.26 2.29
C VAL A 446 -6.30 14.06 1.12
N LEU A 447 -7.13 14.93 0.53
CA LEU A 447 -6.75 15.69 -0.66
C LEU A 447 -5.57 16.64 -0.36
N LYS A 448 -5.59 17.28 0.81
CA LYS A 448 -4.51 18.17 1.26
C LYS A 448 -3.39 17.45 2.01
N ALA A 449 -3.49 16.12 2.16
CA ALA A 449 -2.55 15.28 2.90
C ALA A 449 -2.20 15.82 4.31
N CYS A 450 -3.20 16.33 5.05
CA CYS A 450 -2.96 16.98 6.33
C CYS A 450 -4.02 16.64 7.39
N LYS A 451 -3.62 16.85 8.65
CA LYS A 451 -4.52 16.75 9.79
C LYS A 451 -5.36 18.02 9.88
N GLY A 452 -6.68 17.87 10.01
CA GLY A 452 -7.60 18.98 10.20
C GLY A 452 -7.72 19.36 11.67
N GLU A 453 -8.35 18.50 12.47
CA GLU A 453 -8.62 18.78 13.89
C GLU A 453 -8.42 17.53 14.77
N ASP A 454 -7.94 17.76 15.99
CA ASP A 454 -7.90 16.77 17.07
C ASP A 454 -9.16 16.87 17.91
N LEU A 455 -9.98 15.82 17.90
CA LEU A 455 -11.25 15.78 18.63
C LEU A 455 -11.08 15.19 20.04
N GLY A 456 -9.90 14.66 20.36
CA GLY A 456 -9.61 14.05 21.66
C GLY A 456 -10.39 12.74 21.86
N LYS A 457 -10.70 12.42 23.12
CA LYS A 457 -11.33 11.13 23.48
C LYS A 457 -12.85 11.24 23.39
N ILE A 458 -13.38 11.09 22.18
CA ILE A 458 -14.81 11.03 21.89
C ILE A 458 -15.22 9.66 21.35
N GLU A 459 -16.52 9.37 21.36
CA GLU A 459 -17.06 8.13 20.78
C GLU A 459 -16.98 8.16 19.25
N PHE A 460 -16.21 7.23 18.69
CA PHE A 460 -15.85 7.21 17.28
C PHE A 460 -17.06 7.04 16.35
N ASP A 461 -17.95 6.12 16.67
CA ASP A 461 -19.15 5.84 15.86
C ASP A 461 -20.20 6.95 15.93
N GLU A 462 -20.28 7.67 17.04
CA GLU A 462 -21.17 8.83 17.17
C GLU A 462 -20.70 10.00 16.33
N GLU A 463 -19.39 10.26 16.31
CA GLU A 463 -18.81 11.33 15.49
C GLU A 463 -18.94 11.03 13.98
N ILE A 464 -18.83 9.75 13.57
CA ILE A 464 -19.14 9.33 12.20
C ILE A 464 -20.58 9.68 11.82
N LYS A 465 -21.55 9.34 12.68
CA LYS A 465 -22.97 9.65 12.44
C LYS A 465 -23.22 11.15 12.38
N LYS A 466 -22.60 11.92 13.28
CA LYS A 466 -22.71 13.38 13.33
C LYS A 466 -22.20 14.05 12.05
N ARG A 467 -21.17 13.49 11.41
CA ARG A 467 -20.58 14.01 10.17
C ARG A 467 -21.14 13.38 8.90
N PHE A 468 -22.20 12.57 9.01
CA PHE A 468 -22.85 11.97 7.86
C PHE A 468 -23.41 13.05 6.93
N LYS A 469 -23.02 12.98 5.65
CA LYS A 469 -23.60 13.78 4.56
C LYS A 469 -24.19 12.85 3.53
N MET A 470 -25.40 13.13 3.07
CA MET A 470 -26.09 12.35 2.04
C MET A 470 -25.58 12.74 0.64
N VAL A 471 -24.31 12.45 0.37
CA VAL A 471 -23.63 12.70 -0.91
C VAL A 471 -22.91 11.41 -1.30
N TYR A 472 -22.86 11.09 -2.58
CA TYR A 472 -22.07 9.96 -3.06
C TYR A 472 -20.95 10.43 -3.99
N VAL A 473 -19.71 10.18 -3.59
CA VAL A 473 -18.53 10.31 -4.44
C VAL A 473 -17.95 8.91 -4.70
N PRO A 474 -17.61 8.55 -5.95
CA PRO A 474 -16.93 7.30 -6.25
C PRO A 474 -15.63 7.15 -5.45
N ASN A 475 -15.28 5.92 -5.10
CA ASN A 475 -13.98 5.68 -4.47
C ASN A 475 -12.85 5.94 -5.47
N TRP A 476 -11.75 6.53 -5.00
CA TRP A 476 -10.60 6.91 -5.84
C TRP A 476 -9.24 6.73 -5.15
N PHE A 477 -9.26 6.18 -3.93
CA PHE A 477 -8.07 5.82 -3.17
C PHE A 477 -8.38 4.66 -2.22
N SER A 478 -7.33 4.04 -1.72
CA SER A 478 -7.39 3.09 -0.61
C SER A 478 -6.52 3.56 0.55
N VAL A 479 -6.80 3.06 1.75
CA VAL A 479 -6.10 3.43 2.99
C VAL A 479 -5.53 2.18 3.63
N ASP A 480 -4.27 2.21 4.01
CA ASP A 480 -3.65 1.21 4.87
C ASP A 480 -3.13 1.83 6.17
N LEU A 481 -3.18 1.03 7.24
CA LEU A 481 -2.75 1.41 8.59
C LEU A 481 -1.57 0.55 9.08
N LYS A 482 -0.87 -0.14 8.16
CA LYS A 482 0.14 -1.14 8.54
C LYS A 482 1.28 -0.50 9.33
N THR A 483 1.64 0.73 9.01
CA THR A 483 2.70 1.49 9.69
C THR A 483 2.23 2.16 10.98
N GLY A 484 0.93 2.10 11.31
CA GLY A 484 0.32 2.91 12.38
C GLY A 484 0.14 4.38 12.02
N MET A 485 0.43 4.76 10.78
CA MET A 485 0.17 6.07 10.17
C MET A 485 -0.81 5.89 9.00
N LEU A 486 -1.39 6.99 8.51
CA LEU A 486 -2.26 6.97 7.34
C LEU A 486 -1.40 6.89 6.07
N THR A 487 -1.42 5.74 5.41
CA THR A 487 -0.87 5.59 4.07
C THR A 487 -2.04 5.54 3.09
N ILE A 488 -1.98 6.39 2.06
CA ILE A 488 -3.01 6.50 1.03
C ILE A 488 -2.42 6.00 -0.28
N THR A 489 -3.15 5.13 -0.98
CA THR A 489 -2.69 4.51 -2.23
C THR A 489 -3.67 4.80 -3.36
N LEU A 490 -3.10 5.24 -4.49
CA LEU A 490 -3.78 5.55 -5.76
C LEU A 490 -3.44 4.47 -6.78
N ASP A 491 -4.46 3.95 -7.45
CA ASP A 491 -4.36 2.92 -8.48
C ASP A 491 -4.94 3.43 -9.80
N GLU A 492 -4.40 2.97 -10.94
CA GLU A 492 -4.85 3.38 -12.27
C GLU A 492 -6.36 3.14 -12.47
N SER A 493 -6.91 2.09 -11.86
CA SER A 493 -8.29 1.64 -12.08
C SER A 493 -9.37 2.60 -11.56
N ASP A 494 -9.12 3.29 -10.45
CA ASP A 494 -10.13 4.13 -9.78
C ASP A 494 -9.66 5.54 -9.41
N CYS A 495 -8.36 5.88 -9.52
CA CYS A 495 -7.81 7.19 -9.14
C CYS A 495 -8.58 8.37 -9.75
N PHE A 496 -9.06 8.21 -10.99
CA PHE A 496 -9.76 9.26 -11.73
C PHE A 496 -11.29 9.16 -11.69
N ALA A 497 -11.87 8.29 -10.87
CA ALA A 497 -13.31 8.08 -10.81
C ALA A 497 -14.07 9.25 -10.18
N ALA A 498 -13.43 10.02 -9.29
CA ALA A 498 -14.06 11.05 -8.48
C ALA A 498 -13.99 12.45 -9.11
N TRP A 499 -15.06 12.81 -9.82
CA TRP A 499 -15.31 14.19 -10.23
C TRP A 499 -16.23 14.91 -9.24
N VAL A 500 -15.92 16.15 -8.90
CA VAL A 500 -16.72 17.01 -8.01
C VAL A 500 -16.68 18.45 -8.51
N SER A 501 -17.64 19.27 -8.12
CA SER A 501 -17.58 20.70 -8.38
C SER A 501 -16.52 21.37 -7.48
N ALA A 502 -15.95 22.49 -7.95
CA ALA A 502 -15.01 23.27 -7.15
C ALA A 502 -15.68 23.76 -5.86
N LYS A 503 -16.93 24.22 -5.94
CA LYS A 503 -17.70 24.72 -4.80
C LYS A 503 -17.97 23.64 -3.75
N ASP A 504 -18.36 22.42 -4.17
CA ASP A 504 -18.58 21.29 -3.25
C ASP A 504 -17.27 20.79 -2.63
N ALA A 505 -16.15 20.92 -3.35
CA ALA A 505 -14.82 20.72 -2.82
C ALA A 505 -14.31 21.90 -1.97
N GLY A 506 -15.11 22.95 -1.74
CA GLY A 506 -14.72 24.09 -0.92
C GLY A 506 -13.59 24.94 -1.51
N PHE A 507 -13.49 24.97 -2.84
CA PHE A 507 -12.62 25.88 -3.58
C PHE A 507 -13.47 26.98 -4.25
N SER A 508 -13.01 28.22 -4.17
CA SER A 508 -13.65 29.38 -4.82
C SER A 508 -12.84 29.83 -6.03
N SER A 509 -13.50 30.05 -7.17
CA SER A 509 -12.89 30.71 -8.32
C SER A 509 -13.08 32.23 -8.24
N PRO A 510 -12.13 33.04 -8.73
CA PRO A 510 -12.29 34.50 -8.80
C PRO A 510 -13.46 34.94 -9.68
N ASP A 511 -13.72 34.18 -10.76
CA ASP A 511 -14.70 34.53 -11.80
C ASP A 511 -16.12 34.04 -11.47
N GLY A 512 -16.33 33.44 -10.29
CA GLY A 512 -17.61 32.85 -9.89
C GLY A 512 -18.00 31.57 -10.65
N SER A 513 -17.12 31.08 -11.54
CA SER A 513 -17.30 29.83 -12.27
C SER A 513 -17.16 28.60 -11.34
N ASP A 514 -17.90 27.53 -11.60
CA ASP A 514 -17.84 26.29 -10.80
C ASP A 514 -17.30 25.13 -11.64
N PRO A 515 -15.98 25.10 -11.92
CA PRO A 515 -15.39 24.07 -12.76
C PRO A 515 -15.51 22.69 -12.10
N LYS A 516 -15.57 21.65 -12.93
CA LYS A 516 -15.54 20.27 -12.46
C LYS A 516 -14.08 19.83 -12.27
N LEU A 517 -13.77 19.32 -11.10
CA LEU A 517 -12.44 18.95 -10.66
C LEU A 517 -12.35 17.44 -10.49
N ASN A 518 -11.23 16.86 -10.90
CA ASN A 518 -10.90 15.46 -10.65
C ASN A 518 -9.98 15.35 -9.43
N LEU A 519 -10.44 14.72 -8.35
CA LEU A 519 -9.70 14.71 -7.08
C LEU A 519 -8.35 14.01 -7.18
N GLY A 520 -8.30 12.83 -7.82
CA GLY A 520 -7.06 12.09 -8.02
C GLY A 520 -6.06 12.84 -8.91
N GLY A 521 -6.54 13.45 -9.99
CA GLY A 521 -5.70 14.27 -10.87
C GLY A 521 -5.09 15.48 -10.16
N LEU A 522 -5.87 16.21 -9.37
CA LEU A 522 -5.36 17.33 -8.58
C LEU A 522 -4.33 16.87 -7.55
N LEU A 523 -4.56 15.74 -6.88
CA LEU A 523 -3.64 15.20 -5.90
C LEU A 523 -2.30 14.80 -6.52
N LEU A 524 -2.30 14.09 -7.66
CA LEU A 524 -1.07 13.71 -8.36
C LEU A 524 -0.23 14.93 -8.75
N GLN A 525 -0.88 16.00 -9.21
CA GLN A 525 -0.22 17.27 -9.53
C GLN A 525 0.39 17.95 -8.30
N ALA A 526 -0.25 17.83 -7.12
CA ALA A 526 0.32 18.35 -5.87
C ALA A 526 1.48 17.50 -5.37
N LEU A 527 1.38 16.16 -5.44
CA LEU A 527 2.45 15.24 -5.02
C LEU A 527 3.73 15.40 -5.86
N LEU A 528 3.59 15.76 -7.14
CA LEU A 528 4.69 15.98 -8.08
C LEU A 528 4.93 17.46 -8.40
N GLU A 529 4.45 18.37 -7.55
CA GLU A 529 4.53 19.83 -7.77
C GLU A 529 5.96 20.33 -7.98
N TYR A 530 6.94 19.73 -7.30
CA TYR A 530 8.34 20.11 -7.37
C TYR A 530 9.10 19.43 -8.51
N TRP A 531 8.47 18.52 -9.26
CA TRP A 531 9.11 17.85 -10.38
C TRP A 531 9.13 18.77 -11.61
N PRO A 532 10.31 19.21 -12.11
CA PRO A 532 10.40 20.23 -13.15
C PRO A 532 9.71 19.86 -14.46
N ARG A 533 9.58 18.56 -14.76
CA ARG A 533 8.89 18.07 -15.96
C ARG A 533 7.39 18.37 -15.97
N THR A 534 6.80 18.71 -14.81
CA THR A 534 5.37 19.04 -14.68
C THR A 534 5.07 20.54 -14.83
N HIS A 535 6.12 21.37 -14.89
CA HIS A 535 6.04 22.82 -14.95
C HIS A 535 5.72 23.28 -16.37
N ILE A 536 4.79 24.22 -16.49
CA ILE A 536 4.42 24.84 -17.77
C ILE A 536 5.13 26.18 -17.89
N ASN A 537 5.80 26.41 -19.02
CA ASN A 537 6.29 27.72 -19.41
C ASN A 537 5.15 28.47 -20.12
N GLN A 538 4.70 29.60 -19.56
CA GLN A 538 3.67 30.44 -20.18
C GLN A 538 4.07 31.00 -21.56
N ALA A 539 5.35 30.92 -21.95
CA ALA A 539 5.84 31.35 -23.25
C ALA A 539 5.35 30.48 -24.42
N ASP A 540 4.93 29.23 -24.18
CA ASP A 540 4.48 28.32 -25.24
C ASP A 540 2.99 28.48 -25.59
N GLU A 541 2.22 29.26 -24.82
CA GLU A 541 0.80 29.56 -25.10
C GLU A 541 0.59 30.92 -25.81
N GLU A 542 1.53 31.87 -25.68
CA GLU A 542 1.42 33.23 -26.23
C GLU A 542 1.89 33.39 -27.68
N GLU A 543 2.27 32.32 -28.39
CA GLU A 543 2.60 32.42 -29.84
C GLU A 543 1.38 32.68 -30.75
N ASN A 544 0.17 32.81 -30.20
CA ASN A 544 -1.06 33.12 -30.96
C ASN A 544 -1.73 34.47 -30.67
N GLU A 545 -1.23 35.32 -29.78
CA GLU A 545 -1.74 36.69 -29.65
C GLU A 545 -0.61 37.72 -29.62
N ILE A 546 -0.30 38.26 -30.80
CA ILE A 546 0.50 39.47 -30.94
C ILE A 546 -0.24 40.61 -30.25
N ASN A 547 0.29 41.12 -29.13
CA ASN A 547 0.31 42.56 -28.86
C ASN A 547 1.35 42.94 -27.80
N HIS A 548 2.26 43.83 -28.23
CA HIS A 548 3.27 44.48 -27.42
C HIS A 548 2.71 45.23 -26.21
N VAL A 549 3.26 44.99 -25.01
CA VAL A 549 3.62 46.05 -24.05
C VAL A 549 4.87 45.63 -23.26
N ASN A 550 5.84 46.55 -23.17
CA ASN A 550 7.10 46.42 -22.43
C ASN A 550 6.90 46.25 -20.92
N GLY A 551 7.61 45.29 -20.35
CA GLY A 551 7.92 45.19 -18.92
C GLY A 551 8.64 43.87 -18.62
N GLU A 552 9.82 43.93 -18.02
CA GLU A 552 10.55 42.76 -17.52
C GLU A 552 9.70 42.05 -16.45
N GLN A 553 8.85 41.11 -16.86
CA GLN A 553 8.25 40.11 -15.97
C GLN A 553 8.96 38.79 -16.26
N GLU A 554 9.66 38.26 -15.26
CA GLU A 554 10.13 36.87 -15.32
C GLU A 554 8.92 35.95 -15.62
N PRO A 555 9.07 34.94 -16.49
CA PRO A 555 7.97 34.05 -16.83
C PRO A 555 7.48 33.34 -15.57
N ARG A 556 6.22 33.54 -15.19
CA ARG A 556 5.63 32.86 -14.03
C ARG A 556 5.41 31.39 -14.39
N ILE A 557 6.34 30.54 -13.98
CA ILE A 557 6.19 29.09 -14.09
C ILE A 557 4.98 28.65 -13.26
N GLN A 558 3.96 28.10 -13.92
CA GLN A 558 2.81 27.54 -13.20
C GLN A 558 3.21 26.19 -12.59
N LYS A 559 3.14 26.12 -11.26
CA LYS A 559 3.47 24.93 -10.47
C LYS A 559 2.22 24.34 -9.81
N GLY A 560 2.18 23.02 -9.71
CA GLY A 560 1.12 22.29 -9.03
C GLY A 560 -0.22 22.38 -9.75
N ASN A 561 -1.30 22.33 -8.98
CA ASN A 561 -2.68 22.25 -9.50
C ASN A 561 -3.47 23.57 -9.40
N GLY A 562 -2.92 24.60 -8.75
CA GLY A 562 -3.56 25.91 -8.58
C GLY A 562 -4.62 26.03 -7.46
N TYR A 563 -4.97 24.94 -6.78
CA TYR A 563 -5.99 24.91 -5.72
C TYR A 563 -5.42 24.64 -4.32
N PHE A 564 -4.46 23.73 -4.21
CA PHE A 564 -3.83 23.37 -2.93
C PHE A 564 -2.43 22.78 -3.14
N GLN A 565 -1.67 22.75 -2.05
CA GLN A 565 -0.39 22.07 -1.95
C GLN A 565 -0.47 20.99 -0.87
N VAL A 566 0.32 19.93 -1.04
CA VAL A 566 0.56 18.95 0.02
C VAL A 566 1.75 19.39 0.88
N PRO A 567 1.87 18.96 2.15
CA PRO A 567 3.04 19.26 2.94
C PRO A 567 4.32 18.80 2.24
N PRO A 568 5.37 19.63 2.17
CA PRO A 568 6.58 19.35 1.36
C PRO A 568 7.37 18.13 1.86
N HIS A 569 7.22 17.77 3.13
CA HIS A 569 7.83 16.58 3.74
C HIS A 569 7.02 15.29 3.51
N THR A 570 5.91 15.34 2.78
CA THR A 570 5.08 14.16 2.48
C THR A 570 5.90 13.16 1.67
N PRO A 571 6.11 11.92 2.17
CA PRO A 571 6.76 10.88 1.40
C PRO A 571 5.87 10.44 0.24
N VAL A 572 6.42 10.39 -0.97
CA VAL A 572 5.78 9.83 -2.17
C VAL A 572 6.48 8.53 -2.52
N ILE A 573 5.71 7.49 -2.80
CA ILE A 573 6.16 6.11 -3.00
C ILE A 573 5.58 5.60 -4.31
N PHE A 574 6.45 5.15 -5.21
CA PHE A 574 6.08 4.42 -6.42
C PHE A 574 6.37 2.94 -6.19
N GLY A 575 5.37 2.09 -6.40
CA GLY A 575 5.47 0.65 -6.15
C GLY A 575 4.62 -0.16 -7.10
N GLU A 576 4.91 -1.46 -7.16
CA GLU A 576 4.06 -2.45 -7.80
C GLU A 576 2.93 -2.86 -6.83
N ALA A 577 1.75 -3.17 -7.34
CA ALA A 577 0.63 -3.66 -6.53
C ALA A 577 0.97 -4.93 -5.70
N GLY A 578 1.99 -5.69 -6.12
CA GLY A 578 2.52 -6.86 -5.41
C GLY A 578 3.45 -6.55 -4.22
N GLY A 579 3.69 -5.26 -3.91
CA GLY A 579 4.41 -4.82 -2.71
C GLY A 579 5.87 -4.43 -2.92
N ARG A 580 6.44 -4.61 -4.11
CA ARG A 580 7.81 -4.16 -4.42
C ARG A 580 7.83 -2.64 -4.56
N THR A 581 8.68 -1.98 -3.78
CA THR A 581 8.90 -0.53 -3.89
C THR A 581 9.95 -0.22 -4.95
N LEU A 582 9.59 0.66 -5.89
CA LEU A 582 10.44 1.09 -7.00
C LEU A 582 11.24 2.33 -6.64
N PHE A 583 10.55 3.33 -6.09
CA PHE A 583 11.17 4.60 -5.73
C PHE A 583 10.41 5.29 -4.59
N ARG A 584 11.15 5.98 -3.73
CA ARG A 584 10.61 6.76 -2.61
C ARG A 584 11.40 8.06 -2.52
N LEU A 585 10.69 9.17 -2.41
CA LEU A 585 11.24 10.50 -2.17
C LEU A 585 10.32 11.32 -1.28
N LEU A 586 10.77 12.48 -0.79
CA LEU A 586 9.86 13.49 -0.25
C LEU A 586 9.37 14.39 -1.38
N CYS A 587 8.14 14.87 -1.28
CA CYS A 587 7.53 15.76 -2.28
C CYS A 587 8.45 16.90 -2.71
N ARG A 588 9.10 17.58 -1.76
CA ARG A 588 10.01 18.72 -2.00
C ARG A 588 11.30 18.37 -2.74
N ASP A 589 11.72 17.10 -2.70
CA ASP A 589 13.02 16.68 -3.26
C ASP A 589 12.91 16.33 -4.77
N SER A 590 11.71 16.35 -5.34
CA SER A 590 11.44 16.00 -6.75
C SER A 590 12.19 16.85 -7.80
N GLY A 591 12.75 18.00 -7.37
CA GLY A 591 13.56 18.89 -8.21
C GLY A 591 15.04 18.52 -8.29
N GLY A 592 15.53 17.59 -7.47
CA GLY A 592 16.91 17.13 -7.50
C GLY A 592 17.26 16.40 -8.79
N GLU A 593 18.52 16.47 -9.23
CA GLU A 593 18.96 15.87 -10.50
C GLU A 593 18.79 14.34 -10.49
N THR A 594 19.20 13.70 -9.38
CA THR A 594 19.08 12.24 -9.22
C THR A 594 17.62 11.81 -9.08
N GLU A 595 16.84 12.55 -8.29
CA GLU A 595 15.42 12.29 -8.05
C GLU A 595 14.61 12.45 -9.34
N SER A 596 14.86 13.52 -10.11
CA SER A 596 14.18 13.77 -11.38
C SER A 596 14.52 12.69 -12.42
N MET A 597 15.77 12.23 -12.47
CA MET A 597 16.16 11.09 -13.31
C MET A 597 15.38 9.82 -12.93
N LEU A 598 15.31 9.50 -11.64
CA LEU A 598 14.57 8.34 -11.15
C LEU A 598 13.06 8.48 -11.37
N LEU A 599 12.49 9.68 -11.25
CA LEU A 599 11.08 9.93 -11.59
C LEU A 599 10.80 9.67 -13.07
N ASN A 600 11.70 10.07 -13.97
CA ASN A 600 11.55 9.78 -15.40
C ASN A 600 11.54 8.27 -15.72
N GLU A 601 12.22 7.46 -14.91
CA GLU A 601 12.27 5.99 -15.07
C GLU A 601 11.11 5.26 -14.38
N THR A 602 10.55 5.82 -13.31
CA THR A 602 9.65 5.09 -12.40
C THR A 602 8.20 5.58 -12.38
N VAL A 603 7.94 6.84 -12.76
CA VAL A 603 6.56 7.37 -12.80
C VAL A 603 5.81 6.69 -13.96
N PRO A 604 4.67 6.03 -13.69
CA PRO A 604 3.94 5.31 -14.73
C PRO A 604 3.21 6.27 -15.67
N GLN A 605 2.96 5.81 -16.90
CA GLN A 605 2.38 6.64 -17.96
C GLN A 605 1.03 7.27 -17.57
N TRP A 606 0.16 6.54 -16.86
CA TRP A 606 -1.15 7.05 -16.44
C TRP A 606 -1.05 8.27 -15.50
N VAL A 607 0.08 8.45 -14.79
CA VAL A 607 0.36 9.64 -13.99
C VAL A 607 0.90 10.75 -14.89
N ILE A 608 1.84 10.43 -15.81
CA ILE A 608 2.42 11.35 -16.78
C ILE A 608 1.32 12.05 -17.59
N ASP A 609 0.34 11.29 -18.07
CA ASP A 609 -0.80 11.80 -18.85
C ASP A 609 -1.48 12.98 -18.14
N ILE A 610 -1.58 12.95 -16.80
CA ILE A 610 -2.27 13.99 -16.01
C ILE A 610 -1.32 15.08 -15.51
N THR A 611 -0.11 14.71 -15.07
CA THR A 611 0.80 15.64 -14.40
C THR A 611 1.68 16.40 -15.37
N VAL A 612 2.09 15.77 -16.47
CA VAL A 612 2.95 16.36 -17.51
C VAL A 612 2.09 16.80 -18.70
N ASP A 613 1.35 15.87 -19.30
CA ASP A 613 0.62 16.15 -20.55
C ASP A 613 -0.70 16.90 -20.31
N LYS A 614 -1.15 17.01 -19.05
CA LYS A 614 -2.40 17.66 -18.62
C LYS A 614 -3.65 17.14 -19.34
N ASN A 615 -3.61 15.89 -19.81
CA ASN A 615 -4.72 15.20 -20.47
C ASN A 615 -5.79 14.78 -19.46
N MET A 616 -6.68 15.70 -19.10
CA MET A 616 -7.72 15.42 -18.11
C MET A 616 -8.60 14.21 -18.50
N PRO A 617 -8.96 13.35 -17.52
CA PRO A 617 -9.73 12.14 -17.79
C PRO A 617 -11.14 12.48 -18.30
N LYS A 618 -11.81 11.52 -18.93
CA LYS A 618 -13.19 11.73 -19.41
C LYS A 618 -14.19 11.69 -18.24
N PHE A 619 -15.26 12.48 -18.37
CA PHE A 619 -16.38 12.43 -17.42
C PHE A 619 -17.10 11.08 -17.45
N ASN A 620 -17.48 10.63 -16.26
CA ASN A 620 -18.33 9.46 -16.09
C ASN A 620 -19.78 9.79 -16.46
N LYS A 621 -20.45 8.84 -17.12
CA LYS A 621 -21.85 8.97 -17.50
C LYS A 621 -22.71 7.89 -16.86
N ILE A 622 -23.92 8.26 -16.45
CA ILE A 622 -24.94 7.34 -15.95
C ILE A 622 -26.02 7.18 -17.01
N PRO A 623 -26.30 5.95 -17.48
CA PRO A 623 -27.52 5.66 -18.21
C PRO A 623 -28.70 5.61 -17.23
N PHE A 624 -29.82 6.23 -17.61
CA PHE A 624 -31.05 6.22 -16.82
C PHE A 624 -32.29 6.24 -17.72
N TYR A 625 -33.42 5.84 -17.15
CA TYR A 625 -34.72 5.89 -17.77
C TYR A 625 -35.55 7.03 -17.17
N LEU A 626 -36.30 7.71 -18.03
CA LEU A 626 -37.21 8.78 -17.64
C LEU A 626 -38.64 8.41 -18.06
N GLN A 627 -39.57 8.39 -17.10
CA GLN A 627 -40.94 7.90 -17.32
C GLN A 627 -41.98 8.79 -16.61
N PRO A 628 -43.21 8.92 -17.14
CA PRO A 628 -44.27 9.58 -16.39
C PRO A 628 -44.64 8.74 -15.15
N HIS A 629 -44.89 9.41 -14.03
CA HIS A 629 -45.41 8.76 -12.83
C HIS A 629 -46.86 8.28 -13.08
N SER A 630 -47.26 7.19 -12.43
CA SER A 630 -48.61 6.60 -12.58
C SER A 630 -49.75 7.59 -12.27
N SER A 631 -49.50 8.57 -11.39
CA SER A 631 -50.45 9.64 -11.04
C SER A 631 -50.52 10.78 -12.04
N SER A 632 -49.65 10.82 -13.07
CA SER A 632 -49.53 11.97 -13.98
C SER A 632 -50.60 12.00 -15.08
N GLY A 633 -51.43 10.96 -15.22
CA GLY A 633 -52.48 10.87 -16.25
C GLY A 633 -52.00 10.79 -17.71
N ALA A 634 -50.70 10.96 -17.96
CA ALA A 634 -50.08 10.93 -19.28
C ALA A 634 -50.04 9.50 -19.85
N LYS A 635 -50.42 9.35 -21.14
CA LYS A 635 -50.28 8.07 -21.85
C LYS A 635 -48.81 7.67 -21.89
N THR A 636 -48.50 6.41 -21.60
CA THR A 636 -47.14 5.83 -21.68
C THR A 636 -46.53 6.05 -23.05
N LEU A 637 -45.81 7.16 -23.21
CA LEU A 637 -44.85 7.34 -24.29
C LEU A 637 -43.63 6.47 -24.04
N LYS A 638 -42.92 6.21 -25.13
CA LYS A 638 -41.74 5.33 -25.22
C LYS A 638 -40.82 5.54 -24.03
N LYS A 639 -40.32 4.45 -23.44
CA LYS A 639 -39.33 4.47 -22.36
C LYS A 639 -38.05 5.12 -22.88
N ASP A 640 -37.84 6.40 -22.56
CA ASP A 640 -36.67 7.14 -23.01
C ASP A 640 -35.47 6.76 -22.16
N ARG A 641 -34.49 6.11 -22.80
CA ARG A 641 -33.20 5.80 -22.21
C ARG A 641 -32.27 6.97 -22.48
N LEU A 642 -31.96 7.74 -21.44
CA LEU A 642 -31.07 8.89 -21.50
C LEU A 642 -29.71 8.54 -20.88
N SER A 643 -28.70 9.36 -21.17
CA SER A 643 -27.41 9.28 -20.51
C SER A 643 -26.87 10.68 -20.28
N ALA A 644 -26.47 10.97 -19.04
CA ALA A 644 -25.91 12.24 -18.62
C ALA A 644 -24.65 12.03 -17.79
N SER A 645 -23.95 13.12 -17.47
CA SER A 645 -22.89 13.10 -16.45
C SER A 645 -23.43 12.54 -15.13
N ASP A 646 -22.61 11.78 -14.42
CA ASP A 646 -22.93 11.27 -13.09
C ASP A 646 -23.16 12.39 -12.05
N MET A 647 -22.54 13.56 -12.26
CA MET A 647 -22.69 14.79 -11.46
C MET A 647 -23.88 15.66 -11.88
N LEU A 648 -24.69 15.25 -12.86
CA LEU A 648 -25.83 16.06 -13.28
C LEU A 648 -26.82 16.19 -12.11
N GLN A 649 -27.20 17.42 -11.77
CA GLN A 649 -28.20 17.69 -10.74
C GLN A 649 -29.60 17.30 -11.20
N VAL A 650 -30.44 16.85 -10.25
CA VAL A 650 -31.86 16.53 -10.48
C VAL A 650 -32.60 17.71 -11.11
N ARG A 651 -32.31 18.95 -10.70
CA ARG A 651 -32.89 20.16 -11.29
C ARG A 651 -32.74 20.21 -12.81
N LYS A 652 -31.58 19.84 -13.36
CA LYS A 652 -31.36 19.83 -14.82
C LYS A 652 -32.20 18.79 -15.54
N VAL A 653 -32.56 17.69 -14.88
CA VAL A 653 -33.52 16.71 -15.42
C VAL A 653 -34.95 17.26 -15.36
N MET A 654 -35.29 18.04 -14.33
CA MET A 654 -36.59 18.71 -14.23
C MET A 654 -36.77 19.77 -15.32
N GLU A 655 -35.75 20.59 -15.58
CA GLU A 655 -35.70 21.54 -16.70
C GLU A 655 -35.93 20.82 -18.03
N HIS A 656 -35.25 19.68 -18.24
CA HIS A 656 -35.45 18.87 -19.44
C HIS A 656 -36.90 18.37 -19.61
N VAL A 657 -37.54 17.91 -18.52
CA VAL A 657 -38.96 17.51 -18.55
C VAL A 657 -39.86 18.71 -18.86
N TYR A 658 -39.62 19.85 -18.22
CA TYR A 658 -40.41 21.06 -18.40
C TYR A 658 -40.37 21.55 -19.85
N GLU A 659 -39.17 21.70 -20.40
CA GLU A 659 -38.97 22.20 -21.77
C GLU A 659 -39.40 21.20 -22.84
N LYS A 660 -38.95 19.95 -22.74
CA LYS A 660 -39.02 19.01 -23.86
C LYS A 660 -40.17 18.01 -23.80
N ILE A 661 -40.80 17.85 -22.64
CA ILE A 661 -41.87 16.87 -22.47
C ILE A 661 -43.21 17.57 -22.24
N ILE A 662 -43.27 18.57 -21.35
CA ILE A 662 -44.55 19.22 -20.99
C ILE A 662 -44.85 20.44 -21.87
N ASN A 663 -43.87 21.30 -22.18
CA ASN A 663 -44.13 22.48 -23.02
C ASN A 663 -44.38 22.15 -24.50
N LEU A 664 -43.91 21.00 -25.00
CA LEU A 664 -44.23 20.51 -26.35
C LEU A 664 -45.71 20.14 -26.51
N ASP A 665 -46.39 19.71 -25.44
CA ASP A 665 -47.84 19.48 -25.50
C ASP A 665 -48.63 20.80 -25.55
N ASN A 666 -48.12 21.90 -24.99
CA ASN A 666 -48.78 23.21 -24.99
C ASN A 666 -48.55 24.06 -26.26
N GLU A 667 -47.40 23.92 -26.95
CA GLU A 667 -47.17 24.64 -28.22
C GLU A 667 -48.09 24.15 -29.36
N SER A 668 -48.72 22.98 -29.22
CA SER A 668 -49.74 22.51 -30.14
C SER A 668 -51.07 23.30 -30.07
N GLN A 669 -51.21 24.26 -29.14
CA GLN A 669 -52.43 25.08 -28.98
C GLN A 669 -52.25 26.60 -29.11
N ILE A 670 -51.05 27.15 -29.33
CA ILE A 670 -50.85 28.62 -29.37
C ILE A 670 -50.11 29.04 -30.64
N THR A 671 -50.77 28.92 -31.79
CA THR A 671 -50.48 29.78 -32.95
C THR A 671 -51.28 31.07 -32.82
N SER A 672 -50.69 32.11 -32.23
CA SER A 672 -50.85 33.54 -32.60
C SER A 672 -50.58 34.47 -31.39
N ALA A 673 -49.41 35.12 -31.38
CA ALA A 673 -49.27 36.58 -31.23
C ALA A 673 -47.81 36.95 -30.93
N SER A 674 -47.38 38.00 -31.60
CA SER A 674 -46.07 38.64 -31.60
C SER A 674 -45.80 39.52 -30.36
N ASN A 675 -44.58 39.54 -29.81
CA ASN A 675 -43.61 40.64 -29.94
C ASN A 675 -42.47 40.59 -28.89
N ASN A 676 -41.29 40.98 -29.39
CA ASN A 676 -40.05 41.44 -28.77
C ASN A 676 -40.00 41.71 -27.25
N GLU A 677 -39.07 41.03 -26.58
CA GLU A 677 -37.90 41.59 -25.89
C GLU A 677 -36.93 40.43 -25.57
N LYS A 678 -35.61 40.62 -25.75
CA LYS A 678 -34.58 39.61 -25.42
C LYS A 678 -33.98 39.97 -24.05
N PRO A 679 -34.26 39.21 -22.97
CA PRO A 679 -33.45 39.22 -21.76
C PRO A 679 -32.10 38.55 -22.05
N GLY A 680 -31.08 38.86 -21.23
CA GLY A 680 -29.79 38.18 -21.28
C GLY A 680 -29.94 36.67 -21.04
N GLU A 681 -29.12 35.85 -21.71
CA GLU A 681 -29.23 34.38 -21.67
C GLU A 681 -29.17 33.80 -20.25
N GLN A 682 -28.47 34.45 -19.31
CA GLN A 682 -28.40 34.05 -17.90
C GLN A 682 -29.71 34.30 -17.11
N GLU A 683 -30.40 35.43 -17.32
CA GLU A 683 -31.68 35.70 -16.63
C GLU A 683 -32.77 34.73 -17.08
N LYS A 684 -32.77 34.35 -18.37
CA LYS A 684 -33.68 33.35 -18.92
C LYS A 684 -33.45 31.94 -18.35
N GLU A 685 -32.20 31.52 -18.15
CA GLU A 685 -31.91 30.21 -17.55
C GLU A 685 -32.32 30.14 -16.08
N GLU A 686 -32.11 31.20 -15.30
CA GLU A 686 -32.57 31.26 -13.90
C GLU A 686 -34.11 31.23 -13.80
N ASP A 687 -34.82 31.97 -14.65
CA ASP A 687 -36.28 31.94 -14.70
C ASP A 687 -36.84 30.55 -15.04
N ILE A 688 -36.22 29.83 -15.98
CA ILE A 688 -36.65 28.48 -16.37
C ILE A 688 -36.38 27.47 -15.27
N ALA A 689 -35.23 27.55 -14.60
CA ALA A 689 -34.88 26.67 -13.50
C ALA A 689 -35.89 26.78 -12.34
N VAL A 690 -36.28 28.01 -11.98
CA VAL A 690 -37.29 28.27 -10.95
C VAL A 690 -38.66 27.73 -11.39
N LEU A 691 -39.09 28.02 -12.62
CA LEU A 691 -40.37 27.55 -13.16
C LEU A 691 -40.45 26.02 -13.25
N ALA A 692 -39.37 25.35 -13.64
CA ALA A 692 -39.29 23.90 -13.70
C ALA A 692 -39.38 23.30 -12.29
N GLU A 693 -38.72 23.90 -11.31
CA GLU A 693 -38.78 23.47 -9.91
C GLU A 693 -40.17 23.67 -9.29
N GLU A 694 -40.88 24.74 -9.65
CA GLU A 694 -42.25 25.00 -9.19
C GLU A 694 -43.29 24.06 -9.83
N LYS A 695 -43.08 23.63 -11.07
CA LYS A 695 -44.09 22.87 -11.83
C LYS A 695 -43.86 21.37 -11.89
N ILE A 696 -42.63 20.90 -11.72
CA ILE A 696 -42.26 19.49 -11.90
C ILE A 696 -41.87 18.86 -10.56
N GLU A 697 -42.26 17.60 -10.37
CA GLU A 697 -41.67 16.71 -9.37
C GLU A 697 -40.94 15.56 -10.06
N LEU A 698 -39.73 15.28 -9.60
CA LEU A 698 -38.98 14.10 -9.98
C LEU A 698 -38.94 13.11 -8.81
N LEU A 699 -39.21 11.85 -9.10
CA LEU A 699 -39.30 10.77 -8.12
C LEU A 699 -38.39 9.61 -8.52
N CYS A 700 -37.82 8.94 -7.52
CA CYS A 700 -37.19 7.64 -7.69
C CYS A 700 -37.72 6.70 -6.61
N GLN A 701 -38.23 5.53 -7.02
CA GLN A 701 -38.89 4.58 -6.09
C GLN A 701 -39.95 5.24 -5.20
N ASP A 702 -40.83 6.05 -5.82
CA ASP A 702 -41.91 6.80 -5.15
C ASP A 702 -41.46 7.83 -4.09
N GLN A 703 -40.15 8.10 -3.99
CA GLN A 703 -39.59 9.16 -3.16
C GLN A 703 -39.32 10.41 -4.01
N VAL A 704 -39.81 11.57 -3.56
CA VAL A 704 -39.52 12.88 -4.17
C VAL A 704 -38.03 13.22 -3.98
N LEU A 705 -37.38 13.64 -5.07
CA LEU A 705 -35.96 13.95 -5.10
C LEU A 705 -35.71 15.43 -4.80
N ASP A 706 -34.64 15.70 -4.03
CA ASP A 706 -34.13 17.06 -3.85
C ASP A 706 -33.47 17.54 -5.17
N PRO A 707 -33.86 18.71 -5.71
CA PRO A 707 -33.31 19.27 -6.95
C PRO A 707 -31.78 19.42 -6.95
N ASN A 708 -31.17 19.60 -5.76
CA ASN A 708 -29.74 19.79 -5.61
C ASN A 708 -28.94 18.47 -5.59
N MET A 709 -29.60 17.32 -5.42
CA MET A 709 -28.92 16.02 -5.49
C MET A 709 -28.43 15.73 -6.91
N ASP A 710 -27.29 15.06 -7.01
CA ASP A 710 -26.79 14.55 -8.29
C ASP A 710 -27.29 13.12 -8.59
N LEU A 711 -27.28 12.75 -9.87
CA LEU A 711 -27.79 11.45 -10.34
C LEU A 711 -27.10 10.26 -9.68
N ARG A 712 -25.79 10.36 -9.40
CA ARG A 712 -25.04 9.29 -8.72
C ARG A 712 -25.46 9.12 -7.27
N THR A 713 -25.78 10.20 -6.54
CA THR A 713 -26.27 10.15 -5.17
C THR A 713 -27.67 9.53 -5.14
N VAL A 714 -28.54 9.91 -6.07
CA VAL A 714 -29.86 9.27 -6.23
C VAL A 714 -29.70 7.78 -6.52
N LYS A 715 -28.81 7.41 -7.46
CA LYS A 715 -28.55 6.01 -7.81
C LYS A 715 -27.98 5.20 -6.65
N HIS A 716 -27.16 5.79 -5.79
CA HIS A 716 -26.53 5.09 -4.67
C HIS A 716 -27.47 4.92 -3.47
N PHE A 717 -28.11 6.01 -3.04
CA PHE A 717 -28.90 6.01 -1.81
C PHE A 717 -30.35 5.59 -2.03
N ILE A 718 -30.99 6.03 -3.11
CA ILE A 718 -32.43 5.89 -3.32
C ILE A 718 -32.76 4.71 -4.23
N TRP A 719 -32.05 4.52 -5.34
CA TRP A 719 -32.33 3.41 -6.27
C TRP A 719 -31.94 2.03 -5.70
N LYS A 720 -32.92 1.13 -5.54
CA LYS A 720 -32.73 -0.26 -5.05
C LYS A 720 -33.15 -1.37 -6.02
N SER A 721 -33.81 -1.05 -7.13
CA SER A 721 -34.44 -2.06 -8.00
C SER A 721 -33.47 -2.81 -8.93
N GLY A 722 -32.18 -2.47 -8.91
CA GLY A 722 -31.17 -3.07 -9.79
C GLY A 722 -31.28 -2.58 -11.25
N GLY A 723 -30.17 -2.64 -12.00
CA GLY A 723 -30.11 -2.13 -13.37
C GLY A 723 -29.96 -0.60 -13.48
N ASP A 724 -30.26 -0.05 -14.66
CA ASP A 724 -30.18 1.38 -14.94
C ASP A 724 -31.13 2.19 -14.04
N LEU A 725 -30.68 3.36 -13.59
CA LEU A 725 -31.46 4.27 -12.75
C LEU A 725 -32.79 4.59 -13.46
N THR A 726 -33.92 4.53 -12.75
CA THR A 726 -35.22 4.93 -13.32
C THR A 726 -35.80 6.07 -12.51
N LEU A 727 -36.11 7.16 -13.20
CA LEU A 727 -36.69 8.39 -12.68
C LEU A 727 -38.11 8.55 -13.22
N HIS A 728 -39.03 8.92 -12.34
CA HIS A 728 -40.40 9.23 -12.69
C HIS A 728 -40.64 10.73 -12.58
N TYR A 729 -41.35 11.33 -13.53
CA TYR A 729 -41.75 12.73 -13.46
C TYR A 729 -43.26 12.87 -13.35
N ARG A 730 -43.73 13.91 -12.66
CA ARG A 730 -45.14 14.36 -12.70
C ARG A 730 -45.20 15.86 -12.57
N GLN A 731 -46.30 16.44 -13.03
CA GLN A 731 -46.61 17.83 -12.76
C GLN A 731 -47.10 17.99 -11.32
N LYS A 732 -46.62 19.01 -10.60
CA LYS A 732 -47.12 19.38 -9.29
C LYS A 732 -48.58 19.80 -9.44
N SER A 733 -49.46 19.20 -8.63
CA SER A 733 -50.84 19.66 -8.49
C SER A 733 -50.81 21.04 -7.83
N THR A 734 -51.14 22.07 -8.60
CA THR A 734 -51.40 23.43 -8.09
C THR A 734 -52.60 23.45 -7.16
#